data_AF-A0A3L6QBH2-F1
#
_entry.id   AF-A0A3L6QBH2-F1
#
_cell.length_a   1.000
_cell.length_b   1.000
_cell.length_c   1.000
_cell.angle_alpha   90.00
_cell.angle_beta   90.00
_cell.angle_gamma   90.00
#
_symmetry.space_group_name_H-M   'P 1'
#
loop_
_entity.id
_entity.type
_entity.pdbx_description
1 polymer ?
#
loop_
_entity_poly.entity_id
_entity_poly.type
_entity_poly.pdbx_seq_one_letter_code
_entity_poly.pdbx_strand_id
1 'polypeptide(L)'
;MAAAAAAFAGKGIATSVISYIINKAFDYLKDNKKDAELKSTKKRLEELVPQIQVVFDAVDEDQISYQSGALDAWRWQLRDAVEEAEDALDELEYYKLEEKVKMRDNKVSGSFHKFKGRVVQQFNHAFTTRSLKRLKSAVKTLDDAVSGVDRFLHVLNQIDNNKMKNHRQAVDFRNRRETSSLPPSMACFRYCSLFHKDYEFTKKELVYLWMGSGLIQYVADDMMPEGSSKKNMMPEDVGMEYLDTLTMKSFFDIKLRPRSRRAIKCNLFDEYYEEKYVMHDLLHELARSASVNECVRIDRKFSGMVPKTRHMYIELMSPTVVEQISQVKKLRTLIMQFQDQDQAGEELILRKVLSVAKSLRVLSLITNSTCKLPNTVNAMVHLRYLSVIWGRKNMKRFSWFPQSVYKLYHLEIMKFDNPQLPVPVKGEMEGACNLVNLRHLQLSYGIMAMIPDVGKLTSLCELYGFRIQQQRGYTIGELKNLKNICHLHISGLDKVNSTEEATEVMLDQKEKLSAVTFSWSPRPEDLLNLGSNSSDSCDPSKAEQILDKLQPHPNFCKLKIQGYPGSRSPCWLESLELINLTYLCLCDCKVLQHLPPIGQLPSLQYLYISNMESVNRVDSSFYGSEKPYGLQSLKVLEIEDMPSCTEWVGLDDVNLFPRLDTLIVRDCEKLRRVPSVPISIQHVEIHFTGLRDMPPLSVTSNTSSSSSPAMSLSKLVISRCPDLATLWQGYSLPALEELSIQQCASLSCLQEDFFCSLSTLKTFEIVKCPNLMTGEIRLPPTLQSFTLGWCSSAESPLFKSLLGLKSLKRLYLDGCAMLSLPSDSVESADLSGCTLELRELDIDHPSLLLKDPLQSITSVKRFRISGGPELTLLPEEWLLRNCQALEEIVVTNASGLQCLPQEMASLISLESLQIFNANLIQTLPDMPASLSNLRIHNCHSNLKERYKKNGGPDWGKVAYIHDVDIS
;
A
#
# COMPACT_ATOMS: atom_id res chain seq x y z
N MET A 1 -10.49 -34.73 -10.38
CA MET A 1 -11.81 -34.52 -11.00
C MET A 1 -12.83 -34.17 -9.93
N ALA A 2 -12.79 -32.94 -9.42
CA ALA A 2 -13.72 -32.39 -8.42
C ALA A 2 -14.36 -31.07 -8.89
N ALA A 3 -14.41 -30.86 -10.22
CA ALA A 3 -14.65 -29.56 -10.87
C ALA A 3 -16.14 -29.16 -11.00
N ALA A 4 -17.05 -30.04 -10.60
CA ALA A 4 -18.49 -29.90 -10.79
C ALA A 4 -19.24 -29.30 -9.58
N ALA A 5 -18.66 -29.39 -8.37
CA ALA A 5 -19.34 -28.98 -7.13
C ALA A 5 -19.36 -27.45 -6.89
N ALA A 6 -18.57 -26.66 -7.63
CA ALA A 6 -18.28 -25.27 -7.27
C ALA A 6 -19.23 -24.19 -7.84
N ALA A 7 -20.17 -24.54 -8.73
CA ALA A 7 -20.93 -23.55 -9.52
C ALA A 7 -21.94 -22.69 -8.72
N PHE A 8 -22.31 -23.14 -7.52
CA PHE A 8 -23.11 -22.41 -6.53
C PHE A 8 -22.55 -22.70 -5.14
N ALA A 9 -21.37 -22.17 -4.82
CA ALA A 9 -20.79 -22.39 -3.50
C ALA A 9 -21.55 -21.58 -2.44
N GLY A 10 -22.64 -22.17 -1.92
CA GLY A 10 -23.43 -21.65 -0.81
C GLY A 10 -24.90 -22.03 -0.93
N LYS A 11 -25.33 -22.98 -0.09
CA LYS A 11 -26.71 -23.47 0.02
C LYS A 11 -27.74 -22.34 -0.02
N GLY A 12 -27.58 -21.27 0.76
CA GLY A 12 -28.52 -20.14 0.80
C GLY A 12 -28.28 -19.01 -0.22
N ILE A 13 -27.14 -18.99 -0.91
CA ILE A 13 -26.75 -17.85 -1.76
C ILE A 13 -27.56 -17.83 -3.06
N ALA A 14 -27.73 -18.99 -3.68
CA ALA A 14 -28.43 -19.13 -4.96
C ALA A 14 -29.90 -18.67 -4.83
N THR A 15 -30.58 -19.14 -3.79
CA THR A 15 -32.01 -18.90 -3.54
C THR A 15 -32.30 -17.48 -3.10
N SER A 16 -31.43 -16.87 -2.29
CA SER A 16 -31.52 -15.44 -1.94
C SER A 16 -31.32 -14.53 -3.15
N VAL A 17 -30.33 -14.81 -4.02
CA VAL A 17 -30.10 -14.03 -5.25
C VAL A 17 -31.27 -14.18 -6.22
N ILE A 18 -31.78 -15.40 -6.43
CA ILE A 18 -32.95 -15.65 -7.28
C ILE A 18 -34.17 -14.90 -6.73
N SER A 19 -34.43 -14.97 -5.42
CA SER A 19 -35.55 -14.26 -4.79
C SER A 19 -35.42 -12.74 -4.92
N TYR A 20 -34.22 -12.19 -4.78
CA TYR A 20 -33.94 -10.77 -5.01
C TYR A 20 -34.25 -10.36 -6.45
N ILE A 21 -33.72 -11.10 -7.42
CA ILE A 21 -33.93 -10.84 -8.84
C ILE A 21 -35.42 -10.91 -9.16
N ILE A 22 -36.14 -11.92 -8.67
CA ILE A 22 -37.59 -12.04 -8.83
C ILE A 22 -38.26 -10.79 -8.28
N ASN A 23 -38.09 -10.49 -7.00
CA ASN A 23 -38.79 -9.37 -6.37
C ASN A 23 -38.53 -8.05 -7.09
N LYS A 24 -37.26 -7.74 -7.32
CA LYS A 24 -36.85 -6.48 -7.94
C LYS A 24 -37.29 -6.41 -9.40
N ALA A 25 -37.08 -7.45 -10.21
CA ALA A 25 -37.52 -7.48 -11.60
C ALA A 25 -39.04 -7.32 -11.72
N PHE A 26 -39.81 -7.98 -10.85
CA PHE A 26 -41.27 -7.88 -10.87
C PHE A 26 -41.80 -6.54 -10.34
N ASP A 27 -41.06 -5.82 -9.48
CA ASP A 27 -41.40 -4.44 -9.12
C ASP A 27 -41.27 -3.49 -10.32
N TYR A 28 -40.25 -3.66 -11.15
CA TYR A 28 -40.12 -2.90 -12.41
C TYR A 28 -41.21 -3.23 -13.43
N LEU A 29 -41.71 -4.46 -13.39
CA LEU A 29 -42.74 -4.93 -14.32
C LEU A 29 -44.16 -4.64 -13.82
N LYS A 30 -44.33 -4.16 -12.57
CA LYS A 30 -45.60 -3.89 -11.90
C LYS A 30 -46.42 -2.77 -12.54
N ASP A 31 -45.77 -1.82 -13.20
CA ASP A 31 -46.42 -0.72 -13.93
C ASP A 31 -47.15 -1.19 -15.20
N ASN A 32 -46.84 -2.38 -15.71
CA ASN A 32 -47.59 -3.02 -16.79
C ASN A 32 -48.82 -3.78 -16.23
N LYS A 33 -49.86 -3.04 -15.86
CA LYS A 33 -51.13 -3.54 -15.26
C LYS A 33 -51.91 -4.63 -16.06
N LYS A 34 -51.39 -5.15 -17.17
CA LYS A 34 -52.12 -6.07 -18.08
C LYS A 34 -51.49 -7.46 -18.32
N ASP A 35 -50.51 -7.88 -17.53
CA ASP A 35 -49.80 -9.15 -17.81
C ASP A 35 -50.08 -10.24 -16.75
N ALA A 36 -51.19 -10.96 -16.93
CA ALA A 36 -51.58 -12.10 -16.08
C ALA A 36 -50.56 -13.26 -16.15
N GLU A 37 -49.91 -13.42 -17.31
CA GLU A 37 -48.85 -14.40 -17.55
C GLU A 37 -47.62 -14.12 -16.68
N LEU A 38 -47.23 -12.84 -16.56
CA LEU A 38 -46.11 -12.41 -15.71
C LEU A 38 -46.39 -12.69 -14.22
N LYS A 39 -47.60 -12.39 -13.73
CA LYS A 39 -47.98 -12.71 -12.35
C LYS A 39 -47.96 -14.21 -12.07
N SER A 40 -48.40 -15.03 -13.03
CA SER A 40 -48.32 -16.49 -12.91
C SER A 40 -46.87 -16.98 -12.89
N THR A 41 -45.99 -16.36 -13.69
CA THR A 41 -44.55 -16.64 -13.73
C THR A 41 -43.87 -16.30 -12.40
N LYS A 42 -44.19 -15.14 -11.80
CA LYS A 42 -43.69 -14.75 -10.47
C LYS A 42 -44.02 -15.81 -9.42
N LYS A 43 -45.31 -16.16 -9.34
CA LYS A 43 -45.81 -17.11 -8.34
C LYS A 43 -45.15 -18.49 -8.51
N ARG A 44 -45.03 -18.97 -9.75
CA ARG A 44 -44.33 -20.23 -10.05
C ARG A 44 -42.86 -20.18 -9.64
N LEU A 45 -42.15 -19.11 -9.98
CA LEU A 45 -40.74 -18.95 -9.59
C LEU A 45 -40.59 -18.96 -8.07
N GLU A 46 -41.42 -18.22 -7.34
CA GLU A 46 -41.45 -18.20 -5.87
C GLU A 46 -41.75 -19.58 -5.26
N GLU A 47 -42.64 -20.37 -5.86
CA GLU A 47 -42.97 -21.74 -5.44
C GLU A 47 -41.83 -22.75 -5.71
N LEU A 48 -40.98 -22.49 -6.72
CA LEU A 48 -39.88 -23.38 -7.12
C LEU A 48 -38.54 -23.05 -6.41
N VAL A 49 -38.35 -21.83 -5.88
CA VAL A 49 -37.12 -21.46 -5.12
C VAL A 49 -36.81 -22.45 -3.97
N PRO A 50 -37.77 -22.84 -3.11
CA PRO A 50 -37.50 -23.81 -2.04
C PRO A 50 -37.13 -25.20 -2.57
N GLN A 51 -37.62 -25.57 -3.75
CA GLN A 51 -37.35 -26.89 -4.33
C GLN A 51 -35.95 -26.96 -4.93
N ILE A 52 -35.47 -25.85 -5.50
CA ILE A 52 -34.07 -25.68 -5.91
C ILE A 52 -33.15 -25.84 -4.71
N GLN A 53 -33.52 -25.30 -3.55
CA GLN A 53 -32.76 -25.47 -2.31
C GLN A 53 -32.56 -26.95 -1.97
N VAL A 54 -33.63 -27.75 -2.02
CA VAL A 54 -33.59 -29.20 -1.73
C VAL A 54 -32.64 -29.94 -2.68
N VAL A 55 -32.66 -29.59 -3.98
CA VAL A 55 -31.74 -30.21 -4.95
C VAL A 55 -30.29 -29.84 -4.66
N PHE A 56 -30.00 -28.59 -4.29
CA PHE A 56 -28.64 -28.22 -3.88
C PHE A 56 -28.20 -28.92 -2.60
N ASP A 57 -29.10 -29.06 -1.62
CA ASP A 57 -28.80 -29.70 -0.33
C ASP A 57 -28.49 -31.20 -0.48
N ALA A 58 -29.14 -31.90 -1.41
CA ALA A 58 -28.95 -33.32 -1.62
C ALA A 58 -27.68 -33.69 -2.40
N VAL A 59 -27.10 -32.75 -3.17
CA VAL A 59 -25.95 -33.03 -4.05
C VAL A 59 -24.60 -32.93 -3.31
N ASP A 60 -24.56 -32.24 -2.17
CA ASP A 60 -23.36 -32.11 -1.33
C ASP A 60 -23.12 -33.33 -0.41
N GLU A 61 -24.07 -34.28 -0.27
CA GLU A 61 -23.87 -35.52 0.51
C GLU A 61 -23.35 -36.67 -0.37
N ASP A 62 -22.16 -36.53 -0.97
CA ASP A 62 -21.26 -37.57 -1.57
C ASP A 62 -21.83 -38.72 -2.44
N GLN A 63 -23.13 -38.81 -2.70
CA GLN A 63 -23.78 -39.95 -3.36
C GLN A 63 -24.26 -39.64 -4.79
N ILE A 64 -24.38 -38.36 -5.16
CA ILE A 64 -24.98 -37.94 -6.44
C ILE A 64 -23.95 -37.34 -7.42
N SER A 65 -22.83 -36.80 -6.92
CA SER A 65 -21.86 -36.04 -7.72
C SER A 65 -21.16 -36.86 -8.81
N TYR A 66 -21.13 -38.20 -8.67
CA TYR A 66 -20.43 -39.08 -9.60
C TYR A 66 -21.21 -39.49 -10.86
N GLN A 67 -22.52 -39.20 -10.97
CA GLN A 67 -23.36 -39.88 -11.98
C GLN A 67 -24.25 -39.03 -12.90
N SER A 68 -24.16 -37.69 -12.92
CA SER A 68 -25.05 -36.94 -13.83
C SER A 68 -24.41 -35.70 -14.45
N GLY A 69 -23.79 -35.86 -15.62
CA GLY A 69 -23.44 -34.73 -16.49
C GLY A 69 -24.65 -33.85 -16.84
N ALA A 70 -25.89 -34.37 -16.71
CA ALA A 70 -27.12 -33.61 -16.87
C ALA A 70 -27.38 -32.63 -15.71
N LEU A 71 -27.04 -33.00 -14.47
CA LEU A 71 -27.13 -32.11 -13.31
C LEU A 71 -26.13 -30.96 -13.41
N ASP A 72 -24.90 -31.25 -13.84
CA ASP A 72 -23.88 -30.23 -14.08
C ASP A 72 -24.31 -29.28 -15.20
N ALA A 73 -24.81 -29.81 -16.32
CA ALA A 73 -25.34 -29.00 -17.40
C ALA A 73 -26.50 -28.09 -16.94
N TRP A 74 -27.42 -28.60 -16.11
CA TRP A 74 -28.50 -27.81 -15.53
C TRP A 74 -28.00 -26.71 -14.59
N ARG A 75 -27.01 -27.01 -13.73
CA ARG A 75 -26.38 -26.01 -12.85
C ARG A 75 -25.78 -24.85 -13.64
N TRP A 76 -25.09 -25.16 -14.73
CA TRP A 76 -24.56 -24.15 -15.64
C TRP A 76 -25.66 -23.32 -16.31
N GLN A 77 -26.74 -23.96 -16.78
CA GLN A 77 -27.88 -23.26 -17.36
C GLN A 77 -28.59 -22.33 -16.36
N LEU A 78 -28.82 -22.80 -15.13
CA LEU A 78 -29.44 -22.00 -14.07
C LEU A 78 -28.56 -20.79 -13.72
N ARG A 79 -27.26 -21.02 -13.52
CA ARG A 79 -26.28 -19.96 -13.29
C ARG A 79 -26.32 -18.95 -14.42
N ASP A 80 -26.31 -19.41 -15.68
CA ASP A 80 -26.30 -18.55 -16.84
C ASP A 80 -27.55 -17.68 -16.96
N ALA A 81 -28.72 -18.22 -16.59
CA ALA A 81 -29.99 -17.52 -16.61
C ALA A 81 -30.11 -16.50 -15.47
N VAL A 82 -29.64 -16.85 -14.27
CA VAL A 82 -29.56 -15.92 -13.12
C VAL A 82 -28.67 -14.72 -13.47
N GLU A 83 -27.51 -14.97 -14.06
CA GLU A 83 -26.60 -13.90 -14.49
C GLU A 83 -27.23 -12.98 -15.54
N GLU A 84 -27.91 -13.52 -16.56
CA GLU A 84 -28.56 -12.70 -17.59
C GLU A 84 -29.69 -11.85 -17.00
N ALA A 85 -30.43 -12.37 -16.03
CA ALA A 85 -31.46 -11.63 -15.32
C ALA A 85 -30.86 -10.52 -14.45
N GLU A 86 -29.73 -10.79 -13.78
CA GLU A 86 -28.99 -9.79 -13.02
C GLU A 86 -28.47 -8.67 -13.92
N ASP A 87 -27.82 -9.00 -15.04
CA ASP A 87 -27.31 -8.01 -16.01
C ASP A 87 -28.47 -7.19 -16.64
N ALA A 88 -29.59 -7.81 -16.99
CA ALA A 88 -30.74 -7.08 -17.54
C ALA A 88 -31.35 -6.10 -16.52
N LEU A 89 -31.36 -6.46 -15.25
CA LEU A 89 -31.84 -5.60 -14.16
C LEU A 89 -30.88 -4.44 -13.90
N ASP A 90 -29.58 -4.73 -13.86
CA ASP A 90 -28.53 -3.73 -13.65
C ASP A 90 -28.51 -2.69 -14.79
N GLU A 91 -28.78 -3.08 -16.04
CA GLU A 91 -28.94 -2.18 -17.19
C GLU A 91 -30.13 -1.21 -17.00
N LEU A 92 -31.24 -1.71 -16.47
CA LEU A 92 -32.44 -0.88 -16.22
C LEU A 92 -32.18 0.15 -15.13
N GLU A 93 -31.43 -0.22 -14.09
CA GLU A 93 -30.99 0.68 -13.03
C GLU A 93 -30.04 1.75 -13.55
N TYR A 94 -29.12 1.38 -14.44
CA TYR A 94 -28.22 2.33 -15.09
C TYR A 94 -29.00 3.45 -15.78
N TYR A 95 -30.02 3.12 -16.58
CA TYR A 95 -30.81 4.14 -17.29
C TYR A 95 -31.65 5.02 -16.37
N LYS A 96 -32.10 4.48 -15.23
CA LYS A 96 -32.74 5.30 -14.19
C LYS A 96 -31.76 6.30 -13.57
N LEU A 97 -30.52 5.89 -13.31
CA LEU A 97 -29.48 6.80 -12.82
C LEU A 97 -29.13 7.88 -13.84
N GLU A 98 -29.01 7.50 -15.12
CA GLU A 98 -28.78 8.43 -16.23
C GLU A 98 -29.90 9.49 -16.30
N GLU A 99 -31.17 9.08 -16.18
CA GLU A 99 -32.29 10.01 -16.17
C GLU A 99 -32.25 10.96 -14.98
N LYS A 100 -31.95 10.46 -13.77
CA LYS A 100 -31.80 11.28 -12.56
C LYS A 100 -30.72 12.36 -12.73
N VAL A 101 -29.56 12.00 -13.29
CA VAL A 101 -28.47 12.96 -13.55
C VAL A 101 -28.90 14.02 -14.57
N LYS A 102 -29.48 13.61 -15.71
CA LYS A 102 -29.96 14.55 -16.75
C LYS A 102 -31.05 15.50 -16.23
N MET A 103 -31.95 15.02 -15.37
CA MET A 103 -32.99 15.85 -14.75
C MET A 103 -32.41 16.87 -13.77
N ARG A 104 -31.31 16.54 -13.08
CA ARG A 104 -30.60 17.46 -12.17
C ARG A 104 -29.99 18.64 -12.93
N ASP A 105 -29.33 18.37 -14.06
CA ASP A 105 -28.68 19.41 -14.85
C ASP A 105 -29.69 20.38 -15.49
N ASN A 106 -30.87 19.88 -15.86
CA ASN A 106 -31.96 20.69 -16.40
C ASN A 106 -32.54 21.70 -15.38
N LYS A 107 -32.46 21.44 -14.07
CA LYS A 107 -32.86 22.41 -13.03
C LYS A 107 -31.88 23.57 -12.86
N VAL A 108 -30.63 23.41 -13.31
CA VAL A 108 -29.55 24.41 -13.14
C VAL A 108 -29.45 25.35 -14.35
N SER A 109 -29.81 24.92 -15.56
CA SER A 109 -29.86 25.80 -16.75
C SER A 109 -31.24 26.46 -16.89
N GLY A 110 -31.41 27.64 -16.28
CA GLY A 110 -32.57 28.49 -16.53
C GLY A 110 -32.67 28.86 -18.02
N SER A 111 -33.85 28.66 -18.61
CA SER A 111 -34.22 29.04 -19.98
C SER A 111 -33.71 28.14 -21.12
N PHE A 112 -34.31 26.95 -21.31
CA PHE A 112 -34.54 26.25 -22.60
C PHE A 112 -35.36 24.93 -22.40
N HIS A 113 -36.37 24.96 -21.52
CA HIS A 113 -37.01 23.77 -20.95
C HIS A 113 -37.80 22.85 -21.90
N LYS A 114 -38.27 23.30 -23.07
CA LYS A 114 -39.28 22.53 -23.83
C LYS A 114 -38.74 21.58 -24.90
N PHE A 115 -37.56 21.85 -25.47
CA PHE A 115 -37.08 21.12 -26.66
C PHE A 115 -36.15 19.94 -26.33
N LYS A 116 -35.15 20.14 -25.45
CA LYS A 116 -34.27 19.04 -24.97
C LYS A 116 -35.03 18.01 -24.12
N GLY A 117 -35.98 18.45 -23.29
CA GLY A 117 -36.76 17.56 -22.43
C GLY A 117 -37.58 16.51 -23.19
N ARG A 118 -38.23 16.88 -24.30
CA ARG A 118 -39.02 15.95 -25.13
C ARG A 118 -38.14 14.93 -25.86
N VAL A 119 -37.01 15.36 -26.41
CA VAL A 119 -36.09 14.47 -27.16
C VAL A 119 -35.41 13.47 -26.21
N VAL A 120 -34.97 13.92 -25.03
CA VAL A 120 -34.38 13.04 -24.01
C VAL A 120 -35.40 12.06 -23.45
N GLN A 121 -36.63 12.51 -23.16
CA GLN A 121 -37.71 11.62 -22.71
C GLN A 121 -38.08 10.57 -23.78
N GLN A 122 -38.15 10.94 -25.06
CA GLN A 122 -38.43 9.99 -26.14
C GLN A 122 -37.29 8.97 -26.34
N PHE A 123 -36.03 9.42 -26.32
CA PHE A 123 -34.88 8.52 -26.42
C PHE A 123 -34.75 7.58 -25.23
N ASN A 124 -34.87 8.10 -24.00
CA ASN A 124 -34.83 7.29 -22.80
C ASN A 124 -35.99 6.30 -22.78
N HIS A 125 -37.21 6.71 -23.13
CA HIS A 125 -38.36 5.80 -23.18
C HIS A 125 -38.11 4.65 -24.17
N ALA A 126 -37.46 4.89 -25.30
CA ALA A 126 -37.08 3.84 -26.26
C ALA A 126 -36.05 2.85 -25.69
N PHE A 127 -35.02 3.33 -24.97
CA PHE A 127 -34.04 2.47 -24.31
C PHE A 127 -34.65 1.68 -23.16
N THR A 128 -35.40 2.32 -22.26
CA THR A 128 -36.12 1.66 -21.17
C THR A 128 -37.08 0.59 -21.70
N THR A 129 -37.73 0.83 -22.84
CA THR A 129 -38.59 -0.18 -23.51
C THR A 129 -37.79 -1.38 -24.01
N ARG A 130 -36.57 -1.17 -24.52
CA ARG A 130 -35.68 -2.25 -24.96
C ARG A 130 -35.12 -3.05 -23.78
N SER A 131 -34.64 -2.39 -22.74
CA SER A 131 -34.11 -3.06 -21.54
C SER A 131 -35.21 -3.79 -20.77
N LEU A 132 -36.44 -3.26 -20.73
CA LEU A 132 -37.62 -3.99 -20.20
C LEU A 132 -37.93 -5.27 -21.00
N LYS A 133 -37.82 -5.24 -22.34
CA LYS A 133 -37.97 -6.45 -23.17
C LYS A 133 -36.87 -7.46 -22.86
N ARG A 134 -35.62 -7.01 -22.69
CA ARG A 134 -34.50 -7.87 -22.29
C ARG A 134 -34.76 -8.49 -20.92
N LEU A 135 -35.19 -7.72 -19.93
CA LEU A 135 -35.55 -8.21 -18.60
C LEU A 135 -36.67 -9.25 -18.66
N LYS A 136 -37.73 -9.02 -19.45
CA LYS A 136 -38.81 -10.02 -19.64
C LYS A 136 -38.29 -11.32 -20.25
N SER A 137 -37.39 -11.23 -21.23
CA SER A 137 -36.74 -12.40 -21.84
C SER A 137 -35.83 -13.14 -20.86
N ALA A 138 -35.07 -12.40 -20.04
CA ALA A 138 -34.17 -12.97 -19.04
C ALA A 138 -34.94 -13.68 -17.92
N VAL A 139 -36.02 -13.08 -17.42
CA VAL A 139 -36.94 -13.70 -16.45
C VAL A 139 -37.57 -14.96 -17.02
N LYS A 140 -37.96 -14.98 -18.30
CA LYS A 140 -38.45 -16.20 -18.95
C LYS A 140 -37.37 -17.29 -19.05
N THR A 141 -36.14 -16.92 -19.40
CA THR A 141 -35.01 -17.86 -19.46
C THR A 141 -34.71 -18.44 -18.08
N LEU A 142 -34.81 -17.63 -17.02
CA LEU A 142 -34.68 -18.08 -15.64
C LEU A 142 -35.79 -19.06 -15.27
N ASP A 143 -37.04 -18.75 -15.59
CA ASP A 143 -38.19 -19.62 -15.37
C ASP A 143 -38.11 -20.95 -16.13
N ASP A 144 -37.62 -20.95 -17.37
CA ASP A 144 -37.33 -22.17 -18.15
C ASP A 144 -36.22 -23.01 -17.48
N ALA A 145 -35.15 -22.37 -16.99
CA ALA A 145 -34.05 -23.05 -16.30
C ALA A 145 -34.48 -23.64 -14.94
N VAL A 146 -35.29 -22.89 -14.18
CA VAL A 146 -35.85 -23.29 -12.88
C VAL A 146 -36.83 -24.45 -13.05
N SER A 147 -37.63 -24.47 -14.12
CA SER A 147 -38.54 -25.59 -14.45
C SER A 147 -37.82 -26.93 -14.67
N GLY A 148 -36.50 -26.93 -14.90
CA GLY A 148 -35.69 -28.14 -14.95
C GLY A 148 -35.55 -28.88 -13.61
N VAL A 149 -35.86 -28.21 -12.48
CA VAL A 149 -35.66 -28.75 -11.12
C VAL A 149 -36.53 -29.99 -10.84
N ASP A 150 -37.73 -30.06 -11.42
CA ASP A 150 -38.69 -31.18 -11.23
C ASP A 150 -38.09 -32.53 -11.65
N ARG A 151 -37.23 -32.53 -12.67
CA ARG A 151 -36.55 -33.73 -13.17
C ARG A 151 -35.61 -34.32 -12.12
N PHE A 152 -35.02 -33.48 -11.28
CA PHE A 152 -34.08 -33.91 -10.25
C PHE A 152 -34.78 -34.21 -8.92
N LEU A 153 -35.87 -33.51 -8.60
CA LEU A 153 -36.72 -33.85 -7.45
C LEU A 153 -37.30 -35.26 -7.58
N HIS A 154 -37.71 -35.66 -8.79
CA HIS A 154 -38.18 -37.02 -9.05
C HIS A 154 -37.07 -38.07 -8.84
N VAL A 155 -35.83 -37.77 -9.24
CA VAL A 155 -34.67 -38.64 -9.00
C VAL A 155 -34.36 -38.74 -7.51
N LEU A 156 -34.41 -37.63 -6.77
CA LEU A 156 -34.23 -37.62 -5.32
C LEU A 156 -35.33 -38.41 -4.59
N ASN A 157 -36.57 -38.35 -5.07
CA ASN A 157 -37.68 -39.15 -4.55
C ASN A 157 -37.56 -40.64 -4.89
N GLN A 158 -36.80 -41.03 -5.91
CA GLN A 158 -36.51 -42.42 -6.27
C GLN A 158 -35.31 -43.02 -5.50
N ILE A 159 -34.41 -42.19 -4.98
CA ILE A 159 -33.29 -42.59 -4.11
C ILE A 159 -33.84 -42.79 -2.68
N ASP A 160 -34.59 -43.88 -2.52
CA ASP A 160 -35.03 -44.58 -1.31
C ASP A 160 -35.64 -43.78 -0.12
N ASN A 161 -36.97 -43.91 -0.01
CA ASN A 161 -37.84 -43.48 1.09
C ASN A 161 -37.51 -44.10 2.49
N ASN A 162 -36.55 -45.03 2.59
CA ASN A 162 -36.23 -45.69 3.87
C ASN A 162 -35.16 -44.99 4.73
N LYS A 163 -34.36 -44.06 4.21
CA LYS A 163 -33.36 -43.30 5.01
C LYS A 163 -33.80 -41.91 5.46
N MET A 164 -34.79 -41.31 4.78
CA MET A 164 -35.27 -39.95 5.09
C MET A 164 -36.17 -39.84 6.33
N LYS A 165 -36.78 -40.93 6.81
CA LYS A 165 -37.56 -40.90 8.06
C LYS A 165 -36.70 -40.76 9.32
N ASN A 166 -35.49 -41.33 9.32
CA ASN A 166 -34.56 -41.23 10.45
C ASN A 166 -33.76 -39.91 10.45
N HIS A 167 -33.72 -39.18 9.32
CA HIS A 167 -32.98 -37.93 9.20
C HIS A 167 -33.79 -36.68 9.56
N ARG A 168 -35.13 -36.71 9.54
CA ARG A 168 -35.94 -35.55 10.00
C ARG A 168 -35.77 -35.24 11.49
N GLN A 169 -35.41 -36.22 12.32
CA GLN A 169 -35.08 -36.00 13.75
C GLN A 169 -33.58 -35.71 14.00
N ALA A 170 -32.69 -36.06 13.07
CA ALA A 170 -31.26 -35.74 13.17
C ALA A 170 -30.92 -34.32 12.67
N VAL A 171 -31.73 -33.76 11.78
CA VAL A 171 -31.59 -32.37 11.28
C VAL A 171 -31.85 -31.34 12.38
N ASP A 172 -32.72 -31.63 13.36
CA ASP A 172 -32.93 -30.75 14.53
C ASP A 172 -31.79 -30.81 15.56
N PHE A 173 -31.03 -31.92 15.62
CA PHE A 173 -29.88 -32.04 16.52
C PHE A 173 -28.56 -31.56 15.89
N ARG A 174 -28.37 -31.70 14.57
CA ARG A 174 -27.19 -31.16 13.84
C ARG A 174 -27.23 -29.64 13.66
N ASN A 175 -28.40 -29.01 13.65
CA ASN A 175 -28.50 -27.55 13.61
C ASN A 175 -27.98 -26.84 14.88
N ARG A 176 -27.61 -27.58 15.94
CA ARG A 176 -27.04 -27.01 17.17
C ARG A 176 -25.52 -27.12 17.30
N ARG A 177 -24.82 -27.86 16.42
CA ARG A 177 -23.36 -28.00 16.44
C ARG A 177 -22.82 -28.11 15.01
N GLU A 178 -21.99 -27.14 14.61
CA GLU A 178 -21.15 -27.08 13.39
C GLU A 178 -21.72 -26.34 12.15
N THR A 179 -21.27 -25.08 12.00
CA THR A 179 -20.57 -24.51 10.82
C THR A 179 -20.70 -25.22 9.47
N SER A 180 -21.91 -25.34 8.90
CA SER A 180 -22.12 -26.02 7.61
C SER A 180 -23.10 -25.33 6.65
N SER A 181 -23.15 -23.99 6.66
CA SER A 181 -23.41 -23.21 5.45
C SER A 181 -22.08 -22.63 4.96
N LEU A 182 -21.72 -22.85 3.69
CA LEU A 182 -20.53 -22.22 3.09
C LEU A 182 -20.72 -20.69 3.16
N PRO A 183 -19.91 -19.94 3.95
CA PRO A 183 -20.13 -18.52 4.13
C PRO A 183 -19.81 -17.76 2.82
N PRO A 184 -20.47 -16.62 2.54
CA PRO A 184 -20.16 -15.78 1.37
C PRO A 184 -18.67 -15.41 1.23
N SER A 185 -17.93 -15.37 2.34
CA SER A 185 -16.48 -15.18 2.38
C SER A 185 -15.67 -16.25 1.61
N MET A 186 -16.23 -17.44 1.35
CA MET A 186 -15.56 -18.47 0.54
C MET A 186 -15.48 -18.11 -0.95
N ALA A 187 -16.43 -17.32 -1.48
CA ALA A 187 -16.33 -16.80 -2.84
C ALA A 187 -15.18 -15.78 -2.95
N CYS A 188 -15.05 -14.91 -1.93
CA CYS A 188 -13.94 -13.98 -1.77
C CYS A 188 -12.58 -14.69 -1.71
N PHE A 189 -12.48 -15.80 -0.96
CA PHE A 189 -11.28 -16.62 -0.91
C PHE A 189 -10.89 -17.21 -2.27
N ARG A 190 -11.84 -17.81 -3.01
CA ARG A 190 -11.57 -18.35 -4.36
C ARG A 190 -11.10 -17.28 -5.33
N TYR A 191 -11.67 -16.08 -5.24
CA TYR A 191 -11.30 -14.95 -6.09
C TYR A 191 -9.83 -14.55 -5.95
N CYS A 192 -9.23 -14.74 -4.77
CA CYS A 192 -7.81 -14.45 -4.54
C CYS A 192 -6.85 -15.31 -5.38
N SER A 193 -7.30 -16.46 -5.91
CA SER A 193 -6.50 -17.31 -6.82
C SER A 193 -6.12 -16.65 -8.15
N LEU A 194 -6.73 -15.49 -8.48
CA LEU A 194 -6.37 -14.68 -9.65
C LEU A 194 -4.95 -14.09 -9.56
N PHE A 195 -4.46 -13.89 -8.34
CA PHE A 195 -3.15 -13.28 -8.08
C PHE A 195 -2.07 -14.37 -7.93
N HIS A 196 -0.79 -13.99 -7.98
CA HIS A 196 0.30 -14.95 -7.80
C HIS A 196 0.42 -15.39 -6.33
N LYS A 197 1.17 -16.48 -6.11
CA LYS A 197 1.58 -16.93 -4.77
C LYS A 197 2.33 -15.83 -4.03
N ASP A 198 2.15 -15.72 -2.72
CA ASP A 198 2.73 -14.66 -1.88
C ASP A 198 2.33 -13.22 -2.26
N TYR A 199 1.27 -13.01 -3.06
CA TYR A 199 0.79 -11.65 -3.33
C TYR A 199 0.40 -10.95 -2.02
N GLU A 200 0.96 -9.77 -1.79
CA GLU A 200 0.77 -9.00 -0.57
C GLU A 200 -0.36 -7.98 -0.75
N PHE A 201 -1.56 -8.33 -0.31
CA PHE A 201 -2.73 -7.45 -0.43
C PHE A 201 -2.74 -6.39 0.67
N THR A 202 -3.15 -5.17 0.31
CA THR A 202 -3.66 -4.22 1.32
C THR A 202 -5.13 -4.51 1.62
N LYS A 203 -5.57 -4.18 2.84
CA LYS A 203 -6.97 -4.33 3.26
C LYS A 203 -7.96 -3.70 2.26
N LYS A 204 -7.71 -2.45 1.87
CA LYS A 204 -8.58 -1.69 0.95
C LYS A 204 -8.62 -2.30 -0.46
N GLU A 205 -7.46 -2.68 -0.99
CA GLU A 205 -7.36 -3.28 -2.32
C GLU A 205 -8.24 -4.52 -2.44
N LEU A 206 -8.13 -5.42 -1.47
CA LEU A 206 -8.84 -6.69 -1.50
C LEU A 206 -10.37 -6.51 -1.35
N VAL A 207 -10.79 -5.67 -0.39
CA VAL A 207 -12.21 -5.36 -0.17
C VAL A 207 -12.83 -4.68 -1.39
N TYR A 208 -12.15 -3.70 -2.01
CA TYR A 208 -12.69 -3.02 -3.19
C TYR A 208 -12.80 -3.93 -4.42
N LEU A 209 -11.88 -4.88 -4.58
CA LEU A 209 -11.99 -5.90 -5.64
C LEU A 209 -13.20 -6.81 -5.42
N TRP A 210 -13.49 -7.21 -4.18
CA TRP A 210 -14.67 -7.99 -3.84
C TRP A 210 -15.97 -7.21 -4.03
N MET A 211 -16.00 -5.94 -3.63
CA MET A 211 -17.12 -5.02 -3.88
C MET A 211 -17.40 -4.89 -5.39
N GLY A 212 -16.38 -4.48 -6.16
CA GLY A 212 -16.50 -4.26 -7.60
C GLY A 212 -16.92 -5.53 -8.36
N SER A 213 -16.48 -6.70 -7.90
CA SER A 213 -16.87 -7.98 -8.49
C SER A 213 -18.28 -8.44 -8.12
N GLY A 214 -18.92 -7.79 -7.14
CA GLY A 214 -20.22 -8.17 -6.61
C GLY A 214 -20.18 -9.43 -5.74
N LEU A 215 -19.06 -9.70 -5.07
CA LEU A 215 -18.90 -10.87 -4.18
C LEU A 215 -19.44 -10.61 -2.77
N ILE A 216 -19.59 -9.34 -2.39
CA ILE A 216 -20.14 -8.95 -1.09
C ILE A 216 -21.65 -8.93 -1.17
N GLN A 217 -22.29 -9.74 -0.32
CA GLN A 217 -23.74 -9.80 -0.22
C GLN A 217 -24.21 -8.75 0.77
N TYR A 218 -24.74 -7.67 0.23
CA TYR A 218 -25.38 -6.61 1.01
C TYR A 218 -26.88 -6.58 0.69
N VAL A 219 -27.71 -6.76 1.70
CA VAL A 219 -29.17 -6.62 1.60
C VAL A 219 -29.52 -5.20 2.01
N ALA A 220 -30.30 -4.51 1.20
CA ALA A 220 -30.70 -3.13 1.48
C ALA A 220 -31.53 -3.04 2.77
N ASP A 221 -31.35 -1.94 3.51
CA ASP A 221 -31.91 -1.72 4.86
C ASP A 221 -33.44 -1.82 4.92
N ASP A 222 -34.12 -1.59 3.80
CA ASP A 222 -35.58 -1.65 3.64
C ASP A 222 -36.15 -3.07 3.67
N MET A 223 -35.32 -4.10 3.50
CA MET A 223 -35.71 -5.51 3.54
C MET A 223 -35.25 -6.24 4.81
N MET A 224 -34.54 -5.56 5.72
CA MET A 224 -34.00 -6.17 6.94
C MET A 224 -35.00 -6.10 8.10
N PRO A 225 -35.18 -7.19 8.88
CA PRO A 225 -36.07 -7.16 10.03
C PRO A 225 -35.65 -6.10 11.05
N GLU A 226 -36.63 -5.43 11.66
CA GLU A 226 -36.40 -4.43 12.70
C GLU A 226 -35.61 -5.05 13.87
N GLY A 227 -34.50 -4.41 14.24
CA GLY A 227 -33.59 -4.89 15.30
C GLY A 227 -32.40 -5.74 14.84
N SER A 228 -32.21 -5.98 13.54
CA SER A 228 -31.00 -6.69 13.06
C SER A 228 -29.72 -5.87 13.27
N SER A 229 -28.67 -6.50 13.80
CA SER A 229 -27.35 -5.87 14.00
C SER A 229 -26.63 -5.47 12.70
N LYS A 230 -27.17 -5.88 11.55
CA LYS A 230 -26.63 -5.61 10.21
C LYS A 230 -27.29 -4.41 9.51
N LYS A 231 -28.28 -3.78 10.14
CA LYS A 231 -28.94 -2.57 9.64
C LYS A 231 -27.94 -1.40 9.64
N ASN A 232 -27.88 -0.64 8.55
CA ASN A 232 -26.97 0.49 8.29
C ASN A 232 -25.48 0.15 8.03
N MET A 233 -25.12 -1.13 7.92
CA MET A 233 -23.74 -1.57 7.65
C MET A 233 -23.38 -1.27 6.18
N MET A 234 -22.18 -0.77 5.87
CA MET A 234 -21.81 -0.50 4.47
C MET A 234 -21.22 -1.74 3.81
N PRO A 235 -21.22 -1.84 2.47
CA PRO A 235 -20.57 -2.96 1.76
C PRO A 235 -19.08 -3.12 2.14
N GLU A 236 -18.39 -2.03 2.45
CA GLU A 236 -17.03 -2.02 2.95
C GLU A 236 -16.92 -2.75 4.29
N ASP A 237 -17.83 -2.48 5.23
CA ASP A 237 -17.85 -3.09 6.56
C ASP A 237 -18.09 -4.59 6.47
N VAL A 238 -19.01 -5.02 5.59
CA VAL A 238 -19.27 -6.46 5.33
C VAL A 238 -18.04 -7.12 4.69
N GLY A 239 -17.36 -6.42 3.77
CA GLY A 239 -16.11 -6.89 3.18
C GLY A 239 -14.99 -7.03 4.21
N MET A 240 -14.91 -6.10 5.16
CA MET A 240 -13.97 -6.18 6.29
C MET A 240 -14.30 -7.38 7.19
N GLU A 241 -15.58 -7.60 7.55
CA GLU A 241 -16.01 -8.76 8.34
C GLU A 241 -15.61 -10.09 7.65
N TYR A 242 -15.71 -10.16 6.32
CA TYR A 242 -15.29 -11.34 5.56
C TYR A 242 -13.78 -11.54 5.61
N LEU A 243 -12.99 -10.47 5.45
CA LEU A 243 -11.53 -10.54 5.55
C LEU A 243 -11.09 -10.95 6.96
N ASP A 244 -11.69 -10.35 7.98
CA ASP A 244 -11.38 -10.65 9.39
C ASP A 244 -11.72 -12.12 9.70
N THR A 245 -12.87 -12.61 9.21
CA THR A 245 -13.26 -14.03 9.35
C THR A 245 -12.28 -14.98 8.67
N LEU A 246 -11.83 -14.66 7.45
CA LEU A 246 -10.86 -15.47 6.71
C LEU A 246 -9.50 -15.48 7.42
N THR A 247 -9.08 -14.31 7.91
CA THR A 247 -7.81 -14.14 8.64
C THR A 247 -7.83 -14.90 9.97
N MET A 248 -8.93 -14.81 10.73
CA MET A 248 -9.13 -15.59 11.96
C MET A 248 -9.10 -17.11 11.73
N LYS A 249 -9.50 -17.56 10.53
CA LYS A 249 -9.41 -18.96 10.11
C LYS A 249 -8.05 -19.33 9.48
N SER A 250 -7.06 -18.45 9.60
CA SER A 250 -5.70 -18.62 9.06
C SER A 250 -5.63 -18.75 7.53
N PHE A 251 -6.63 -18.23 6.80
CA PHE A 251 -6.55 -18.18 5.33
C PHE A 251 -5.59 -17.08 4.82
N PHE A 252 -5.31 -16.10 5.68
CA PHE A 252 -4.34 -15.04 5.45
C PHE A 252 -3.44 -14.89 6.67
N ASP A 253 -2.15 -14.72 6.40
CA ASP A 253 -1.17 -14.26 7.37
C ASP A 253 -1.06 -12.74 7.29
N ILE A 254 -0.99 -12.07 8.45
CA ILE A 254 -0.76 -10.62 8.53
C ILE A 254 0.74 -10.38 8.68
N LYS A 255 1.34 -9.70 7.70
CA LYS A 255 2.70 -9.15 7.80
C LYS A 255 2.61 -7.68 8.16
N LEU A 256 3.07 -7.33 9.36
CA LEU A 256 3.28 -5.94 9.77
C LEU A 256 4.65 -5.49 9.29
N ARG A 257 4.71 -4.43 8.49
CA ARG A 257 5.97 -3.81 8.08
C ARG A 257 5.97 -2.32 8.37
N PRO A 258 7.07 -1.76 8.90
CA PRO A 258 7.22 -0.33 9.00
C PRO A 258 7.18 0.27 7.58
N ARG A 259 6.38 1.32 7.38
CA ARG A 259 6.36 2.06 6.13
C ARG A 259 7.70 2.75 5.91
N SER A 260 8.18 2.74 4.67
CA SER A 260 9.37 3.52 4.30
C SER A 260 9.14 5.01 4.60
N ARG A 261 10.17 5.74 5.05
CA ARG A 261 10.11 7.20 5.32
C ARG A 261 9.55 8.01 4.14
N ARG A 262 9.80 7.61 2.90
CA ARG A 262 9.22 8.28 1.71
C ARG A 262 7.71 8.06 1.57
N ALA A 263 7.18 6.99 2.18
CA ALA A 263 5.76 6.64 2.20
C ALA A 263 5.02 7.28 3.40
N ILE A 264 5.68 7.46 4.56
CA ILE A 264 5.14 8.22 5.73
C ILE A 264 5.26 9.73 5.51
N LYS A 265 5.01 10.21 4.29
CA LYS A 265 4.83 11.65 4.05
C LYS A 265 3.38 12.04 4.35
N CYS A 266 2.88 11.76 5.56
CA CYS A 266 1.58 12.22 6.09
C CYS A 266 0.45 12.35 5.03
N ASN A 267 0.31 11.37 4.13
CA ASN A 267 -0.45 11.57 2.89
C ASN A 267 -1.93 11.26 3.15
N LEU A 268 -2.25 10.08 3.66
CA LEU A 268 -3.62 9.56 3.72
C LEU A 268 -3.92 8.85 5.06
N PHE A 269 -3.52 9.45 6.18
CA PHE A 269 -3.55 8.81 7.51
C PHE A 269 -2.76 7.49 7.57
N ASP A 270 -1.60 7.51 6.93
CA ASP A 270 -0.71 6.36 6.87
C ASP A 270 -0.15 6.08 8.26
N GLU A 271 -0.61 4.98 8.85
CA GLU A 271 -0.02 4.43 10.07
C GLU A 271 1.40 3.97 9.82
N TYR A 272 2.23 4.00 10.86
CA TYR A 272 3.63 3.59 10.80
C TYR A 272 3.77 2.14 10.32
N TYR A 273 2.88 1.27 10.80
CA TYR A 273 2.80 -0.12 10.37
C TYR A 273 1.80 -0.26 9.22
N GLU A 274 2.24 -0.83 8.11
CA GLU A 274 1.35 -1.29 7.05
C GLU A 274 1.05 -2.78 7.23
N GLU A 275 -0.24 -3.10 7.36
CA GLU A 275 -0.72 -4.47 7.38
C GLU A 275 -0.83 -5.01 5.95
N LYS A 276 -0.08 -6.07 5.65
CA LYS A 276 -0.19 -6.82 4.40
C LYS A 276 -0.78 -8.20 4.68
N TYR A 277 -1.81 -8.56 3.92
CA TYR A 277 -2.46 -9.86 3.99
C TYR A 277 -1.86 -10.76 2.91
N VAL A 278 -1.29 -11.90 3.32
CA VAL A 278 -0.62 -12.84 2.42
C VAL A 278 -1.27 -14.20 2.55
N MET A 279 -1.63 -14.81 1.43
CA MET A 279 -2.15 -16.17 1.42
C MET A 279 -1.00 -17.16 1.27
N HIS A 280 -0.89 -18.11 2.19
CA HIS A 280 0.11 -19.18 2.14
C HIS A 280 -0.07 -20.06 0.89
N ASP A 281 1.03 -20.58 0.34
CA ASP A 281 1.06 -21.36 -0.91
C ASP A 281 0.05 -22.52 -0.99
N LEU A 282 -0.09 -23.29 0.08
CA LEU A 282 -1.06 -24.40 0.16
C LEU A 282 -2.52 -23.92 0.04
N LEU A 283 -2.83 -22.78 0.66
CA LEU A 283 -4.15 -22.17 0.60
C LEU A 283 -4.40 -21.55 -0.78
N HIS A 284 -3.36 -21.00 -1.40
CA HIS A 284 -3.43 -20.53 -2.78
C HIS A 284 -3.74 -21.67 -3.75
N GLU A 285 -3.08 -22.82 -3.59
CA GLU A 285 -3.35 -24.02 -4.40
C GLU A 285 -4.77 -24.56 -4.17
N LEU A 286 -5.24 -24.56 -2.92
CA LEU A 286 -6.62 -24.88 -2.59
C LEU A 286 -7.60 -23.93 -3.28
N ALA A 287 -7.37 -22.61 -3.21
CA ALA A 287 -8.19 -21.60 -3.87
C ALA A 287 -8.23 -21.82 -5.39
N ARG A 288 -7.10 -22.12 -6.01
CA ARG A 288 -6.98 -22.43 -7.44
C ARG A 288 -7.74 -23.71 -7.80
N SER A 289 -7.65 -24.76 -6.98
CA SER A 289 -8.39 -26.01 -7.20
C SER A 289 -9.90 -25.83 -7.09
N ALA A 290 -10.34 -24.92 -6.22
CA ALA A 290 -11.74 -24.59 -6.02
C ALA A 290 -12.29 -23.63 -7.09
N SER A 291 -11.43 -22.92 -7.84
CA SER A 291 -11.80 -21.86 -8.79
C SER A 291 -11.63 -22.24 -10.28
N VAL A 292 -11.37 -23.52 -10.59
CA VAL A 292 -11.00 -24.06 -11.93
C VAL A 292 -11.89 -23.61 -13.10
N ASN A 293 -13.14 -23.21 -12.85
CA ASN A 293 -14.08 -22.72 -13.88
C ASN A 293 -14.61 -21.30 -13.61
N GLU A 294 -14.09 -20.60 -12.60
CA GLU A 294 -14.52 -19.26 -12.21
C GLU A 294 -13.41 -18.23 -12.42
N CYS A 295 -12.19 -18.55 -12.03
CA CYS A 295 -11.02 -17.68 -12.06
C CYS A 295 -9.90 -18.30 -12.89
N VAL A 296 -9.31 -17.51 -13.78
CA VAL A 296 -8.14 -17.93 -14.57
C VAL A 296 -7.07 -16.86 -14.52
N ARG A 297 -5.84 -17.31 -14.35
CA ARG A 297 -4.63 -16.49 -14.47
C ARG A 297 -3.83 -16.97 -15.67
N ILE A 298 -3.54 -16.05 -16.59
CA ILE A 298 -2.76 -16.27 -17.80
C ILE A 298 -1.38 -15.66 -17.57
N ASP A 299 -0.38 -16.53 -17.38
CA ASP A 299 1.02 -16.15 -17.23
C ASP A 299 1.78 -16.24 -18.56
N ARG A 300 3.08 -15.88 -18.56
CA ARG A 300 3.94 -15.91 -19.75
C ARG A 300 4.13 -17.28 -20.37
N LYS A 301 3.91 -18.36 -19.62
CA LYS A 301 4.13 -19.75 -20.06
C LYS A 301 2.83 -20.38 -20.57
N PHE A 302 1.73 -19.63 -20.59
CA PHE A 302 0.44 -20.15 -21.02
C PHE A 302 0.42 -20.45 -22.53
N SER A 303 0.21 -21.72 -22.86
CA SER A 303 0.15 -22.22 -24.25
C SER A 303 -1.19 -22.91 -24.59
N GLY A 304 -2.21 -22.75 -23.73
CA GLY A 304 -3.51 -23.44 -23.85
C GLY A 304 -4.64 -22.58 -24.45
N MET A 305 -5.86 -23.13 -24.48
CA MET A 305 -7.07 -22.36 -24.78
C MET A 305 -7.56 -21.62 -23.54
N VAL A 306 -7.94 -20.35 -23.69
CA VAL A 306 -8.59 -19.57 -22.62
C VAL A 306 -9.92 -20.22 -22.22
N PRO A 307 -10.09 -20.65 -20.95
CA PRO A 307 -11.35 -21.26 -20.51
C PRO A 307 -12.47 -20.23 -20.44
N LYS A 308 -13.72 -20.68 -20.51
CA LYS A 308 -14.89 -19.84 -20.25
C LYS A 308 -14.96 -19.50 -18.76
N THR A 309 -14.44 -18.36 -18.35
CA THR A 309 -14.39 -17.93 -16.94
C THR A 309 -15.06 -16.57 -16.70
N ARG A 310 -15.33 -16.28 -15.43
CA ARG A 310 -15.90 -15.00 -14.98
C ARG A 310 -14.83 -13.98 -14.62
N HIS A 311 -13.70 -14.45 -14.11
CA HIS A 311 -12.64 -13.58 -13.63
C HIS A 311 -11.31 -13.99 -14.27
N MET A 312 -10.59 -12.98 -14.78
CA MET A 312 -9.37 -13.21 -15.53
C MET A 312 -8.28 -12.22 -15.11
N TYR A 313 -7.08 -12.74 -14.91
CA TYR A 313 -5.84 -11.98 -14.74
C TYR A 313 -4.88 -12.32 -15.88
N ILE A 314 -4.28 -11.31 -16.53
CA ILE A 314 -3.37 -11.48 -17.67
C ILE A 314 -2.08 -10.70 -17.44
N GLU A 315 -0.94 -11.40 -17.45
CA GLU A 315 0.39 -10.77 -17.27
C GLU A 315 1.06 -10.28 -18.56
N LEU A 316 0.75 -10.90 -19.70
CA LEU A 316 1.34 -10.54 -20.98
C LEU A 316 0.34 -10.75 -22.10
N MET A 317 0.06 -9.69 -22.86
CA MET A 317 -0.87 -9.77 -23.98
C MET A 317 -0.18 -10.21 -25.27
N SER A 318 -0.53 -11.39 -25.78
CA SER A 318 -0.24 -11.79 -27.16
C SER A 318 -1.49 -11.57 -28.03
N PRO A 319 -1.34 -11.27 -29.34
CA PRO A 319 -2.48 -11.08 -30.25
C PRO A 319 -3.44 -12.28 -30.27
N THR A 320 -2.92 -13.50 -30.11
CA THR A 320 -3.70 -14.75 -30.02
C THR A 320 -4.59 -14.80 -28.78
N VAL A 321 -4.11 -14.33 -27.63
CA VAL A 321 -4.90 -14.27 -26.39
C VAL A 321 -6.03 -13.25 -26.53
N VAL A 322 -5.82 -12.13 -27.23
CA VAL A 322 -6.87 -11.12 -27.50
C VAL A 322 -8.04 -11.72 -28.28
N GLU A 323 -7.74 -12.49 -29.32
CA GLU A 323 -8.77 -13.16 -30.13
C GLU A 323 -9.56 -14.16 -29.32
N GLN A 324 -8.91 -14.91 -28.42
CA GLN A 324 -9.60 -15.86 -27.55
C GLN A 324 -10.48 -15.17 -26.50
N ILE A 325 -10.04 -14.04 -25.93
CA ILE A 325 -10.84 -13.25 -24.97
C ILE A 325 -12.10 -12.69 -25.65
N SER A 326 -12.02 -12.32 -26.93
CA SER A 326 -13.18 -11.85 -27.69
C SER A 326 -14.30 -12.89 -27.83
N GLN A 327 -14.06 -14.15 -27.44
CA GLN A 327 -15.07 -15.21 -27.43
C GLN A 327 -15.70 -15.42 -26.04
N VAL A 328 -15.18 -14.76 -24.99
CA VAL A 328 -15.66 -14.89 -23.61
C VAL A 328 -16.79 -13.89 -23.35
N LYS A 329 -18.04 -14.34 -23.49
CA LYS A 329 -19.23 -13.47 -23.43
C LYS A 329 -19.64 -12.99 -22.02
N LYS A 330 -19.11 -13.60 -20.95
CA LYS A 330 -19.59 -13.42 -19.56
C LYS A 330 -18.50 -13.01 -18.57
N LEU A 331 -17.48 -12.33 -19.07
CA LEU A 331 -16.36 -11.86 -18.26
C LEU A 331 -16.81 -10.71 -17.34
N ARG A 332 -16.65 -10.88 -16.02
CA ARG A 332 -17.00 -9.89 -14.98
C ARG A 332 -15.78 -9.15 -14.44
N THR A 333 -14.62 -9.81 -14.36
CA THR A 333 -13.36 -9.20 -13.93
C THR A 333 -12.29 -9.41 -14.99
N LEU A 334 -11.60 -8.32 -15.33
CA LEU A 334 -10.43 -8.34 -16.20
C LEU A 334 -9.33 -7.49 -15.57
N ILE A 335 -8.24 -8.14 -15.18
CA ILE A 335 -7.01 -7.50 -14.74
C ILE A 335 -5.95 -7.74 -15.82
N MET A 336 -5.38 -6.67 -16.36
CA MET A 336 -4.41 -6.74 -17.45
C MET A 336 -3.14 -5.98 -17.09
N GLN A 337 -2.00 -6.61 -17.36
CA GLN A 337 -0.70 -5.99 -17.24
C GLN A 337 -0.07 -5.79 -18.62
N PHE A 338 0.26 -4.54 -18.94
CA PHE A 338 0.99 -4.13 -20.13
C PHE A 338 2.47 -3.92 -19.78
N GLN A 339 3.36 -4.35 -20.68
CA GLN A 339 4.80 -4.10 -20.61
C GLN A 339 5.19 -3.03 -21.63
N ASP A 340 6.41 -2.47 -21.50
CA ASP A 340 6.96 -1.35 -22.29
C ASP A 340 7.12 -1.62 -23.81
N GLN A 341 6.11 -2.13 -24.52
CA GLN A 341 6.16 -2.45 -25.95
C GLN A 341 4.96 -1.87 -26.69
N ASP A 342 5.22 -0.82 -27.48
CA ASP A 342 4.33 -0.18 -28.46
C ASP A 342 2.93 0.29 -27.99
N GLN A 343 2.84 1.57 -27.63
CA GLN A 343 1.63 2.25 -27.14
C GLN A 343 0.40 2.10 -28.05
N ALA A 344 0.60 2.14 -29.37
CA ALA A 344 -0.51 2.07 -30.33
C ALA A 344 -1.13 0.67 -30.39
N GLY A 345 -0.31 -0.37 -30.17
CA GLY A 345 -0.75 -1.75 -30.05
C GLY A 345 -1.64 -1.96 -28.82
N GLU A 346 -1.24 -1.41 -27.67
CA GLU A 346 -1.98 -1.55 -26.40
C GLU A 346 -3.39 -0.95 -26.46
N GLU A 347 -3.54 0.28 -26.97
CA GLU A 347 -4.85 0.94 -27.09
C GLU A 347 -5.79 0.16 -28.04
N LEU A 348 -5.25 -0.35 -29.15
CA LEU A 348 -6.02 -1.14 -30.10
C LEU A 348 -6.50 -2.47 -29.50
N ILE A 349 -5.64 -3.13 -28.72
CA ILE A 349 -5.97 -4.37 -28.00
C ILE A 349 -7.08 -4.10 -26.99
N LEU A 350 -6.94 -3.06 -26.17
CA LEU A 350 -7.98 -2.65 -25.22
C LEU A 350 -9.29 -2.38 -25.92
N ARG A 351 -9.28 -1.61 -27.01
CA ARG A 351 -10.49 -1.28 -27.74
C ARG A 351 -11.21 -2.52 -28.27
N LYS A 352 -10.46 -3.52 -28.75
CA LYS A 352 -11.01 -4.80 -29.21
C LYS A 352 -11.64 -5.58 -28.04
N VAL A 353 -10.94 -5.75 -26.93
CA VAL A 353 -11.46 -6.50 -25.76
C VAL A 353 -12.70 -5.83 -25.18
N LEU A 354 -12.65 -4.50 -24.97
CA LEU A 354 -13.76 -3.73 -24.39
C LEU A 354 -14.99 -3.67 -25.31
N SER A 355 -14.84 -3.88 -26.62
CA SER A 355 -15.99 -3.95 -27.54
C SER A 355 -16.87 -5.19 -27.34
N VAL A 356 -16.29 -6.25 -26.75
CA VAL A 356 -16.95 -7.55 -26.56
C VAL A 356 -17.37 -7.76 -25.10
N ALA A 357 -16.53 -7.38 -24.13
CA ALA A 357 -16.74 -7.64 -22.71
C ALA A 357 -17.77 -6.68 -22.07
N LYS A 358 -19.05 -6.77 -22.47
CA LYS A 358 -20.11 -5.85 -22.02
C LYS A 358 -20.60 -6.10 -20.59
N SER A 359 -20.47 -7.32 -20.07
CA SER A 359 -20.83 -7.71 -18.69
C SER A 359 -19.74 -7.42 -17.66
N LEU A 360 -18.73 -6.62 -18.02
CA LEU A 360 -17.58 -6.36 -17.15
C LEU A 360 -17.98 -5.45 -15.99
N ARG A 361 -17.60 -5.85 -14.77
CA ARG A 361 -17.79 -5.10 -13.51
C ARG A 361 -16.48 -4.55 -12.96
N VAL A 362 -15.38 -5.28 -13.14
CA VAL A 362 -14.04 -4.89 -12.69
C VAL A 362 -13.09 -4.83 -13.88
N LEU A 363 -12.52 -3.65 -14.12
CA LEU A 363 -11.42 -3.44 -15.04
C LEU A 363 -10.23 -2.86 -14.27
N SER A 364 -9.12 -3.58 -14.23
CA SER A 364 -7.85 -3.09 -13.68
C SER A 364 -6.75 -3.19 -14.72
N LEU A 365 -6.13 -2.06 -15.04
CA LEU A 365 -5.04 -1.97 -16.00
C LEU A 365 -3.76 -1.60 -15.26
N ILE A 366 -2.71 -2.39 -15.43
CA ILE A 366 -1.38 -2.12 -14.88
C ILE A 366 -0.49 -1.86 -16.10
N THR A 367 0.02 -0.65 -16.27
CA THR A 367 0.83 -0.30 -17.45
C THR A 367 2.06 0.51 -17.07
N ASN A 368 3.14 0.35 -17.83
CA ASN A 368 4.34 1.18 -17.72
C ASN A 368 4.44 2.23 -18.86
N SER A 369 3.48 2.23 -19.80
CA SER A 369 3.46 3.05 -21.03
C SER A 369 2.21 3.94 -21.09
N THR A 370 2.17 4.99 -21.93
CA THR A 370 1.05 5.95 -22.20
C THR A 370 -0.20 5.35 -22.82
N CYS A 371 -0.68 4.26 -22.26
CA CYS A 371 -1.93 3.63 -22.63
C CYS A 371 -3.14 4.54 -22.35
N LYS A 372 -3.83 4.98 -23.40
CA LYS A 372 -5.06 5.77 -23.30
C LYS A 372 -6.26 4.85 -23.10
N LEU A 373 -7.14 5.19 -22.15
CA LEU A 373 -8.42 4.50 -22.02
C LEU A 373 -9.32 4.89 -23.21
N PRO A 374 -9.84 3.94 -24.00
CA PRO A 374 -10.63 4.27 -25.18
C PRO A 374 -12.06 4.73 -24.81
N ASN A 375 -12.65 5.59 -25.65
CA ASN A 375 -14.02 6.09 -25.45
C ASN A 375 -15.10 4.99 -25.43
N THR A 376 -14.78 3.78 -25.93
CA THR A 376 -15.65 2.60 -25.90
C THR A 376 -15.96 2.12 -24.48
N VAL A 377 -15.24 2.61 -23.46
CA VAL A 377 -15.48 2.31 -22.05
C VAL A 377 -16.92 2.60 -21.61
N ASN A 378 -17.57 3.62 -22.18
CA ASN A 378 -18.96 3.98 -21.84
C ASN A 378 -20.01 2.90 -22.19
N ALA A 379 -19.66 1.92 -23.01
CA ALA A 379 -20.54 0.81 -23.34
C ALA A 379 -20.63 -0.23 -22.21
N MET A 380 -19.71 -0.20 -21.25
CA MET A 380 -19.69 -1.09 -20.09
C MET A 380 -20.57 -0.55 -18.97
N VAL A 381 -21.88 -0.61 -19.17
CA VAL A 381 -22.86 -0.05 -18.22
C VAL A 381 -22.83 -0.72 -16.85
N HIS A 382 -22.30 -1.95 -16.76
CA HIS A 382 -22.18 -2.75 -15.54
C HIS A 382 -20.91 -2.48 -14.74
N LEU A 383 -20.02 -1.58 -15.21
CA LEU A 383 -18.72 -1.36 -14.58
C LEU A 383 -18.87 -0.69 -13.21
N ARG A 384 -18.31 -1.32 -12.18
CA ARG A 384 -18.32 -0.86 -10.78
C ARG A 384 -16.93 -0.51 -10.25
N TYR A 385 -15.88 -1.15 -10.77
CA TYR A 385 -14.50 -0.88 -10.41
C TYR A 385 -13.68 -0.59 -11.67
N LEU A 386 -13.05 0.57 -11.69
CA LEU A 386 -12.10 0.98 -12.71
C LEU A 386 -10.80 1.38 -12.04
N SER A 387 -9.72 0.66 -12.36
CA SER A 387 -8.38 1.06 -11.96
C SER A 387 -7.41 1.10 -13.12
N VAL A 388 -6.55 2.12 -13.13
CA VAL A 388 -5.36 2.17 -13.97
C VAL A 388 -4.16 2.56 -13.11
N ILE A 389 -3.20 1.65 -13.00
CA ILE A 389 -1.99 1.76 -12.18
C ILE A 389 -0.80 1.94 -13.11
N TRP A 390 0.03 2.94 -12.84
CA TRP A 390 1.13 3.30 -13.72
C TRP A 390 2.53 3.06 -13.14
N GLY A 391 3.44 2.53 -13.95
CA GLY A 391 4.86 2.39 -13.61
C GLY A 391 5.63 3.72 -13.54
N ARG A 392 6.74 3.74 -12.79
CA ARG A 392 7.58 4.93 -12.49
C ARG A 392 8.32 5.50 -13.71
N LYS A 393 7.63 6.15 -14.65
CA LYS A 393 8.27 6.97 -15.71
C LYS A 393 7.59 8.34 -15.86
N ASN A 394 8.41 9.37 -16.10
CA ASN A 394 7.98 10.75 -16.26
C ASN A 394 7.08 10.92 -17.49
N MET A 395 5.82 11.29 -17.28
CA MET A 395 4.84 11.57 -18.32
C MET A 395 5.02 13.01 -18.85
N LYS A 396 4.85 13.22 -20.16
CA LYS A 396 4.58 14.55 -20.74
C LYS A 396 3.07 14.82 -20.72
N ARG A 397 2.65 16.09 -20.61
CA ARG A 397 1.25 16.56 -20.58
C ARG A 397 0.37 15.84 -21.61
N PHE A 398 -0.52 14.94 -21.17
CA PHE A 398 -1.43 14.21 -22.05
C PHE A 398 -2.80 13.99 -21.39
N SER A 399 -3.87 14.12 -22.19
CA SER A 399 -5.25 13.85 -21.80
C SER A 399 -5.50 12.33 -21.80
N TRP A 400 -5.20 11.71 -20.67
CA TRP A 400 -5.29 10.27 -20.46
C TRP A 400 -6.71 9.81 -20.09
N PHE A 401 -7.57 10.74 -19.63
CA PHE A 401 -8.90 10.45 -19.10
C PHE A 401 -10.03 10.80 -20.09
N PRO A 402 -10.75 9.82 -20.67
CA PRO A 402 -11.83 10.11 -21.61
C PRO A 402 -13.11 10.56 -20.88
N GLN A 403 -13.72 11.65 -21.33
CA GLN A 403 -14.99 12.17 -20.78
C GLN A 403 -16.15 11.14 -20.82
N SER A 404 -16.01 10.07 -21.60
CA SER A 404 -16.96 8.97 -21.67
C SER A 404 -17.11 8.21 -20.35
N VAL A 405 -16.09 8.21 -19.48
CA VAL A 405 -16.14 7.54 -18.15
C VAL A 405 -17.22 8.15 -17.26
N TYR A 406 -17.53 9.44 -17.41
CA TYR A 406 -18.57 10.13 -16.64
C TYR A 406 -20.01 9.64 -16.91
N LYS A 407 -20.17 8.71 -17.85
CA LYS A 407 -21.43 8.02 -18.12
C LYS A 407 -21.53 6.67 -17.39
N LEU A 408 -20.50 6.23 -16.68
CA LEU A 408 -20.53 4.98 -15.92
C LEU A 408 -21.25 5.19 -14.58
N TYR A 409 -22.58 5.31 -14.62
CA TYR A 409 -23.37 5.67 -13.45
C TYR A 409 -23.36 4.64 -12.31
N HIS A 410 -23.01 3.38 -12.61
CA HIS A 410 -22.81 2.30 -11.63
C HIS A 410 -21.41 2.23 -11.03
N LEU A 411 -20.49 3.10 -11.46
CA LEU A 411 -19.12 3.07 -10.96
C LEU A 411 -19.09 3.39 -9.47
N GLU A 412 -18.56 2.45 -8.67
CA GLU A 412 -18.43 2.55 -7.22
C GLU A 412 -17.00 2.90 -6.81
N ILE A 413 -16.00 2.35 -7.50
CA ILE A 413 -14.58 2.57 -7.22
C ILE A 413 -13.86 3.04 -8.48
N MET A 414 -13.14 4.15 -8.35
CA MET A 414 -12.30 4.71 -9.39
C MET A 414 -10.91 4.99 -8.83
N LYS A 415 -9.90 4.24 -9.30
CA LYS A 415 -8.52 4.32 -8.80
C LYS A 415 -7.51 4.59 -9.91
N PHE A 416 -6.85 5.73 -9.86
CA PHE A 416 -5.76 6.10 -10.74
C PHE A 416 -4.53 6.49 -9.93
N ASP A 417 -3.55 5.60 -9.94
CA ASP A 417 -2.35 5.72 -9.12
C ASP A 417 -1.16 6.09 -10.02
N ASN A 418 -0.81 7.38 -10.04
CA ASN A 418 0.46 7.86 -10.57
C ASN A 418 0.82 9.26 -9.99
N PRO A 419 1.92 9.38 -9.22
CA PRO A 419 2.35 10.63 -8.59
C PRO A 419 2.90 11.67 -9.57
N GLN A 420 3.16 11.31 -10.83
CA GLN A 420 3.76 12.19 -11.85
C GLN A 420 2.76 12.55 -12.96
N LEU A 421 1.46 12.33 -12.75
CA LEU A 421 0.45 12.71 -13.75
C LEU A 421 0.45 14.22 -13.97
N PRO A 422 0.57 14.70 -15.22
CA PRO A 422 0.36 16.09 -15.53
C PRO A 422 -1.09 16.46 -15.14
N VAL A 423 -1.24 17.62 -14.50
CA VAL A 423 -2.56 18.16 -14.15
C VAL A 423 -3.40 18.26 -15.43
N PRO A 424 -4.62 17.70 -15.46
CA PRO A 424 -5.57 17.79 -16.57
C PRO A 424 -5.77 19.23 -17.03
N VAL A 425 -6.23 19.40 -18.28
CA VAL A 425 -6.63 20.73 -18.74
C VAL A 425 -7.89 21.16 -17.99
N LYS A 426 -7.98 22.45 -17.63
CA LYS A 426 -9.17 23.02 -16.97
C LYS A 426 -10.44 22.63 -17.73
N GLY A 427 -11.42 22.05 -17.03
CA GLY A 427 -12.69 21.59 -17.59
C GLY A 427 -12.78 20.08 -17.87
N GLU A 428 -11.65 19.35 -17.92
CA GLU A 428 -11.70 17.89 -18.18
C GLU A 428 -12.41 17.09 -17.09
N MET A 429 -12.47 17.62 -15.86
CA MET A 429 -13.05 16.96 -14.67
C MET A 429 -14.49 17.38 -14.34
N GLU A 430 -15.12 18.29 -15.10
CA GLU A 430 -16.46 18.82 -14.79
C GLU A 430 -17.55 17.72 -14.76
N GLY A 431 -17.39 16.69 -15.60
CA GLY A 431 -18.33 15.58 -15.68
C GLY A 431 -18.22 14.56 -14.54
N ALA A 432 -17.17 14.62 -13.70
CA ALA A 432 -16.97 13.63 -12.64
C ALA A 432 -18.11 13.61 -11.61
N CYS A 433 -18.79 14.74 -11.39
CA CYS A 433 -19.95 14.84 -10.50
C CYS A 433 -21.22 14.08 -10.98
N ASN A 434 -21.16 13.44 -12.16
CA ASN A 434 -22.21 12.56 -12.69
C ASN A 434 -22.13 11.12 -12.17
N LEU A 435 -21.00 10.73 -11.57
CA LEU A 435 -20.77 9.39 -11.03
C LEU A 435 -21.47 9.22 -9.68
N VAL A 436 -22.80 9.28 -9.65
CA VAL A 436 -23.60 9.40 -8.42
C VAL A 436 -23.50 8.20 -7.44
N ASN A 437 -23.12 7.02 -7.92
CA ASN A 437 -22.89 5.84 -7.08
C ASN A 437 -21.44 5.70 -6.63
N LEU A 438 -20.56 6.64 -7.00
CA LEU A 438 -19.15 6.58 -6.64
C LEU A 438 -18.98 6.66 -5.12
N ARG A 439 -18.25 5.68 -4.58
CA ARG A 439 -17.96 5.49 -3.15
C ARG A 439 -16.49 5.80 -2.85
N HIS A 440 -15.59 5.35 -3.71
CA HIS A 440 -14.14 5.51 -3.55
C HIS A 440 -13.53 6.16 -4.77
N LEU A 441 -12.97 7.35 -4.58
CA LEU A 441 -12.25 8.08 -5.62
C LEU A 441 -10.79 8.29 -5.20
N GLN A 442 -9.89 7.54 -5.82
CA GLN A 442 -8.45 7.60 -5.57
C GLN A 442 -7.76 8.18 -6.80
N LEU A 443 -7.54 9.49 -6.79
CA LEU A 443 -6.77 10.22 -7.80
C LEU A 443 -5.63 10.98 -7.11
N SER A 444 -4.68 11.53 -7.88
CA SER A 444 -3.68 12.43 -7.32
C SER A 444 -4.31 13.73 -6.81
N TYR A 445 -3.70 14.33 -5.78
CA TYR A 445 -4.18 15.56 -5.11
C TYR A 445 -4.48 16.70 -6.09
N GLY A 446 -3.59 16.91 -7.07
CA GLY A 446 -3.77 17.94 -8.09
C GLY A 446 -5.01 17.74 -8.95
N ILE A 447 -5.42 16.50 -9.24
CA ILE A 447 -6.60 16.19 -10.05
C ILE A 447 -7.88 16.33 -9.22
N MET A 448 -7.86 15.85 -7.97
CA MET A 448 -9.01 15.94 -7.06
C MET A 448 -9.45 17.38 -6.84
N ALA A 449 -8.48 18.31 -6.73
CA ALA A 449 -8.73 19.74 -6.60
C ALA A 449 -9.48 20.37 -7.78
N MET A 450 -9.58 19.69 -8.93
CA MET A 450 -10.25 20.18 -10.15
C MET A 450 -11.68 19.65 -10.32
N ILE A 451 -12.21 18.84 -9.39
CA ILE A 451 -13.56 18.29 -9.49
C ILE A 451 -14.55 19.30 -8.88
N PRO A 452 -15.45 19.91 -9.68
CA PRO A 452 -16.48 20.77 -9.16
C PRO A 452 -17.67 19.97 -8.63
N ASP A 453 -18.46 20.64 -7.79
CA ASP A 453 -19.76 20.21 -7.27
C ASP A 453 -19.71 18.82 -6.60
N VAL A 454 -18.69 18.55 -5.79
CA VAL A 454 -18.53 17.24 -5.12
C VAL A 454 -19.73 16.85 -4.25
N GLY A 455 -20.53 17.83 -3.80
CA GLY A 455 -21.76 17.59 -3.05
C GLY A 455 -22.83 16.82 -3.81
N LYS A 456 -22.67 16.68 -5.13
CA LYS A 456 -23.48 15.83 -6.01
C LYS A 456 -23.21 14.33 -5.85
N LEU A 457 -22.06 13.95 -5.28
CA LEU A 457 -21.60 12.57 -5.09
C LEU A 457 -22.02 12.05 -3.72
N THR A 458 -23.33 11.95 -3.46
CA THR A 458 -23.88 11.64 -2.13
C THR A 458 -23.52 10.27 -1.57
N SER A 459 -23.04 9.36 -2.42
CA SER A 459 -22.63 7.99 -2.06
C SER A 459 -21.16 7.88 -1.65
N LEU A 460 -20.41 8.99 -1.73
CA LEU A 460 -18.97 9.00 -1.53
C LEU A 460 -18.60 8.71 -0.07
N CYS A 461 -17.69 7.75 0.12
CA CYS A 461 -17.14 7.34 1.41
C CYS A 461 -15.71 7.89 1.63
N GLU A 462 -14.93 8.08 0.57
CA GLU A 462 -13.58 8.64 0.67
C GLU A 462 -13.41 9.83 -0.29
N LEU A 463 -13.02 10.99 0.26
CA LEU A 463 -12.72 12.21 -0.49
C LEU A 463 -11.37 12.77 -0.02
N TYR A 464 -10.31 12.42 -0.74
CA TYR A 464 -8.98 12.98 -0.49
C TYR A 464 -8.69 14.15 -1.43
N GLY A 465 -8.10 15.24 -0.92
CA GLY A 465 -7.65 16.36 -1.74
C GLY A 465 -8.75 17.27 -2.28
N PHE A 466 -9.92 17.35 -1.62
CA PHE A 466 -10.88 18.40 -1.94
C PHE A 466 -10.26 19.77 -1.62
N ARG A 467 -10.23 20.67 -2.61
CA ARG A 467 -9.64 22.00 -2.47
C ARG A 467 -10.71 23.07 -2.59
N ILE A 468 -10.85 23.84 -1.52
CA ILE A 468 -11.75 24.98 -1.48
C ILE A 468 -11.22 26.08 -2.41
N GLN A 469 -12.12 26.64 -3.21
CA GLN A 469 -11.83 27.77 -4.09
C GLN A 469 -12.98 28.77 -4.01
N GLN A 470 -12.70 30.05 -4.25
CA GLN A 470 -13.72 31.11 -4.35
C GLN A 470 -14.44 31.04 -5.72
N GLN A 471 -14.88 29.84 -6.10
CA GLN A 471 -15.58 29.55 -7.35
C GLN A 471 -16.75 28.60 -7.06
N ARG A 472 -17.85 28.77 -7.81
CA ARG A 472 -19.03 27.91 -7.68
C ARG A 472 -18.64 26.43 -7.90
N GLY A 473 -19.15 25.56 -7.03
CA GLY A 473 -18.88 24.13 -7.04
C GLY A 473 -17.60 23.71 -6.31
N TYR A 474 -16.82 24.67 -5.79
CA TYR A 474 -15.60 24.40 -5.00
C TYR A 474 -15.69 24.98 -3.58
N THR A 475 -16.87 25.45 -3.18
CA THR A 475 -17.12 26.04 -1.86
C THR A 475 -17.24 24.95 -0.79
N ILE A 476 -16.96 25.26 0.48
CA ILE A 476 -17.02 24.25 1.55
C ILE A 476 -18.46 23.74 1.76
N GLY A 477 -19.46 24.55 1.40
CA GLY A 477 -20.87 24.16 1.38
C GLY A 477 -21.21 22.92 0.53
N GLU A 478 -20.36 22.53 -0.42
CA GLU A 478 -20.55 21.29 -1.20
C GLU A 478 -20.50 20.03 -0.31
N LEU A 479 -19.82 20.08 0.83
CA LEU A 479 -19.69 18.96 1.75
C LEU A 479 -20.97 18.67 2.56
N LYS A 480 -21.96 19.58 2.53
CA LYS A 480 -23.22 19.49 3.28
C LYS A 480 -23.99 18.20 2.99
N ASN A 481 -24.04 17.78 1.73
CA ASN A 481 -24.83 16.62 1.29
C ASN A 481 -24.12 15.26 1.43
N LEU A 482 -22.84 15.24 1.80
CA LEU A 482 -22.01 14.04 1.88
C LEU A 482 -22.22 13.30 3.21
N LYS A 483 -23.37 12.65 3.39
CA LYS A 483 -23.75 11.99 4.65
C LYS A 483 -23.02 10.66 4.92
N ASN A 484 -22.57 9.97 3.87
CA ASN A 484 -21.92 8.66 3.96
C ASN A 484 -20.38 8.74 3.98
N ILE A 485 -19.83 9.95 4.14
CA ILE A 485 -18.38 10.16 4.10
C ILE A 485 -17.72 9.55 5.35
N CYS A 486 -16.71 8.73 5.13
CA CYS A 486 -15.90 8.10 6.17
C CYS A 486 -14.54 8.79 6.29
N HIS A 487 -13.89 9.08 5.16
CA HIS A 487 -12.59 9.75 5.11
C HIS A 487 -12.67 11.04 4.32
N LEU A 488 -12.26 12.16 4.93
CA LEU A 488 -12.38 13.49 4.35
C LEU A 488 -11.07 14.26 4.48
N HIS A 489 -10.58 14.82 3.38
CA HIS A 489 -9.47 15.77 3.39
C HIS A 489 -9.93 17.07 2.73
N ILE A 490 -9.91 18.14 3.53
CA ILE A 490 -10.26 19.50 3.12
C ILE A 490 -8.99 20.33 3.09
N SER A 491 -8.70 20.92 1.94
CA SER A 491 -7.59 21.86 1.73
C SER A 491 -8.10 23.22 1.26
N GLY A 492 -7.33 24.27 1.49
CA GLY A 492 -7.71 25.63 1.12
C GLY A 492 -8.65 26.31 2.11
N LEU A 493 -8.57 25.94 3.40
CA LEU A 493 -9.41 26.55 4.44
C LEU A 493 -9.18 28.06 4.61
N ASP A 494 -8.03 28.57 4.16
CA ASP A 494 -7.72 30.00 4.01
C ASP A 494 -8.74 30.75 3.13
N LYS A 495 -9.36 30.05 2.17
CA LYS A 495 -10.29 30.61 1.17
C LYS A 495 -11.75 30.57 1.57
N VAL A 496 -12.09 30.04 2.75
CA VAL A 496 -13.46 30.03 3.25
C VAL A 496 -13.90 31.48 3.50
N ASN A 497 -15.08 31.87 3.00
CA ASN A 497 -15.49 33.26 3.03
C ASN A 497 -15.98 33.69 4.41
N SER A 498 -16.78 32.85 5.08
CA SER A 498 -17.38 33.14 6.39
C SER A 498 -17.48 31.91 7.29
N THR A 499 -17.69 32.12 8.59
CA THR A 499 -17.81 31.05 9.59
C THR A 499 -19.15 30.32 9.51
N GLU A 500 -20.18 30.96 8.95
CA GLU A 500 -21.49 30.33 8.67
C GLU A 500 -21.36 29.23 7.63
N GLU A 501 -20.52 29.42 6.59
CA GLU A 501 -20.29 28.41 5.55
C GLU A 501 -19.69 27.13 6.13
N ALA A 502 -18.79 27.26 7.12
CA ALA A 502 -18.22 26.13 7.86
C ALA A 502 -19.27 25.44 8.74
N THR A 503 -20.18 26.21 9.35
CA THR A 503 -21.26 25.69 10.19
C THR A 503 -22.26 24.86 9.36
N GLU A 504 -22.54 25.26 8.13
CA GLU A 504 -23.45 24.52 7.23
C GLU A 504 -22.94 23.13 6.82
N VAL A 505 -21.65 22.85 6.98
CA VAL A 505 -21.07 21.53 6.69
C VAL A 505 -21.61 20.47 7.63
N MET A 506 -21.91 20.83 8.89
CA MET A 506 -22.44 19.92 9.93
C MET A 506 -21.61 18.62 10.01
N LEU A 507 -20.32 18.75 10.34
CA LEU A 507 -19.40 17.59 10.47
C LEU A 507 -19.75 16.71 11.68
N ASP A 508 -20.31 17.33 12.71
CA ASP A 508 -20.83 16.69 13.92
C ASP A 508 -22.01 15.76 13.63
N GLN A 509 -22.77 15.97 12.55
CA GLN A 509 -23.89 15.10 12.14
C GLN A 509 -23.46 13.94 11.22
N LYS A 510 -22.17 13.83 10.88
CA LYS A 510 -21.64 12.77 10.00
C LYS A 510 -21.15 11.61 10.84
N GLU A 511 -22.08 10.82 11.37
CA GLU A 511 -21.83 9.68 12.27
C GLU A 511 -20.82 8.65 11.73
N LYS A 512 -20.71 8.51 10.41
CA LYS A 512 -19.81 7.57 9.72
C LYS A 512 -18.39 8.11 9.51
N LEU A 513 -18.13 9.38 9.82
CA LEU A 513 -16.84 10.02 9.62
C LEU A 513 -15.81 9.44 10.61
N SER A 514 -14.83 8.71 10.08
CA SER A 514 -13.75 8.08 10.85
C SER A 514 -12.42 8.81 10.70
N ALA A 515 -12.19 9.57 9.63
CA ALA A 515 -10.93 10.30 9.42
C ALA A 515 -11.12 11.67 8.78
N VAL A 516 -10.52 12.73 9.35
CA VAL A 516 -10.60 14.09 8.82
C VAL A 516 -9.26 14.82 8.78
N THR A 517 -8.95 15.45 7.64
CA THR A 517 -7.78 16.32 7.45
C THR A 517 -8.24 17.74 7.18
N PHE A 518 -7.73 18.70 7.96
CA PHE A 518 -7.93 20.13 7.75
C PHE A 518 -6.60 20.77 7.30
N SER A 519 -6.60 21.46 6.16
CA SER A 519 -5.40 22.08 5.58
C SER A 519 -5.65 23.52 5.13
N TRP A 520 -4.84 24.46 5.62
CA TRP A 520 -4.91 25.89 5.29
C TRP A 520 -4.00 26.30 4.13
N SER A 521 -2.87 25.64 3.94
CA SER A 521 -1.96 25.92 2.83
C SER A 521 -1.83 24.68 1.92
N PRO A 522 -1.80 24.87 0.58
CA PRO A 522 -1.49 23.78 -0.33
C PRO A 522 -0.05 23.31 -0.09
N ARG A 523 0.21 22.01 -0.28
CA ARG A 523 1.54 21.47 -0.05
C ARG A 523 2.56 22.13 -0.99
N PRO A 524 3.84 22.23 -0.59
CA PRO A 524 4.90 22.68 -1.50
C PRO A 524 4.96 21.87 -2.81
N GLU A 525 4.63 20.58 -2.76
CA GLU A 525 4.55 19.71 -3.95
C GLU A 525 3.36 20.09 -4.88
N ASP A 526 2.28 20.66 -4.33
CA ASP A 526 1.12 21.18 -5.09
C ASP A 526 1.41 22.55 -5.75
N LEU A 527 2.46 23.26 -5.30
CA LEU A 527 2.88 24.57 -5.83
C LEU A 527 3.64 24.47 -7.16
N LEU A 528 4.10 23.28 -7.54
CA LEU A 528 4.94 23.09 -8.73
C LEU A 528 4.20 23.30 -10.07
N ASN A 529 2.87 23.45 -10.08
CA ASN A 529 2.07 23.62 -11.31
C ASN A 529 1.06 24.78 -11.28
N LEU A 530 0.99 25.55 -10.20
CA LEU A 530 0.06 26.67 -10.10
C LEU A 530 0.87 27.92 -9.74
N GLY A 531 0.93 28.87 -10.66
CA GLY A 531 1.67 30.13 -10.49
C GLY A 531 1.40 30.73 -9.11
N SER A 532 2.47 30.84 -8.32
CA SER A 532 2.48 31.56 -7.05
C SER A 532 2.01 32.99 -7.29
N ASN A 533 0.93 33.38 -6.63
CA ASN A 533 0.61 34.74 -6.22
C ASN A 533 -0.63 34.70 -5.32
N SER A 534 -0.46 34.22 -4.09
CA SER A 534 -1.33 34.64 -2.99
C SER A 534 -0.57 34.52 -1.68
N SER A 535 0.13 35.60 -1.35
CA SER A 535 0.61 35.94 -0.01
C SER A 535 -0.53 36.45 0.87
N ASP A 536 -1.73 35.88 0.75
CA ASP A 536 -2.85 36.24 1.61
C ASP A 536 -2.74 35.38 2.86
N SER A 537 -1.98 35.87 3.84
CA SER A 537 -1.99 35.29 5.17
C SER A 537 -3.42 35.32 5.70
N CYS A 538 -4.03 34.15 5.85
CA CYS A 538 -5.33 34.02 6.51
C CYS A 538 -5.24 34.65 7.91
N ASP A 539 -6.21 35.50 8.26
CA ASP A 539 -6.30 36.08 9.60
C ASP A 539 -6.37 34.95 10.66
N PRO A 540 -5.42 34.88 11.61
CA PRO A 540 -5.42 33.85 12.66
C PRO A 540 -6.74 33.75 13.43
N SER A 541 -7.39 34.88 13.72
CA SER A 541 -8.67 34.90 14.44
C SER A 541 -9.80 34.24 13.64
N LYS A 542 -9.82 34.50 12.32
CA LYS A 542 -10.77 33.85 11.42
C LYS A 542 -10.52 32.35 11.32
N ALA A 543 -9.25 31.93 11.23
CA ALA A 543 -8.89 30.51 11.17
C ALA A 543 -9.30 29.75 12.44
N GLU A 544 -9.10 30.34 13.61
CA GLU A 544 -9.54 29.82 14.91
C GLU A 544 -11.05 29.61 14.94
N GLN A 545 -11.83 30.62 14.53
CA GLN A 545 -13.29 30.54 14.49
C GLN A 545 -13.80 29.48 13.49
N ILE A 546 -13.15 29.35 12.32
CA ILE A 546 -13.50 28.32 11.33
C ILE A 546 -13.26 26.92 11.92
N LEU A 547 -12.09 26.69 12.53
CA LEU A 547 -11.76 25.37 13.07
C LEU A 547 -12.65 25.00 14.26
N ASP A 548 -13.05 25.97 15.10
CA ASP A 548 -14.01 25.75 16.19
C ASP A 548 -15.39 25.31 15.67
N LYS A 549 -15.82 25.80 14.49
CA LYS A 549 -17.09 25.41 13.86
C LYS A 549 -17.02 24.08 13.10
N LEU A 550 -15.84 23.64 12.71
CA LEU A 550 -15.62 22.35 12.03
C LEU A 550 -15.45 21.19 13.02
N GLN A 551 -16.26 21.15 14.07
CA GLN A 551 -16.25 20.06 15.05
C GLN A 551 -16.65 18.74 14.38
N PRO A 552 -15.77 17.73 14.35
CA PRO A 552 -16.12 16.43 13.80
C PRO A 552 -16.94 15.59 14.79
N HIS A 553 -17.72 14.63 14.28
CA HIS A 553 -18.53 13.73 15.11
C HIS A 553 -17.66 12.93 16.10
N PRO A 554 -17.93 12.88 17.42
CA PRO A 554 -17.05 12.29 18.46
C PRO A 554 -16.51 10.87 18.21
N ASN A 555 -17.24 10.07 17.42
CA ASN A 555 -16.81 8.73 17.01
C ASN A 555 -15.63 8.67 16.02
N PHE A 556 -15.12 9.81 15.51
CA PHE A 556 -14.03 9.78 14.54
C PHE A 556 -12.73 9.22 15.14
N CYS A 557 -11.92 8.56 14.31
CA CYS A 557 -10.74 7.80 14.73
C CYS A 557 -9.42 8.46 14.36
N LYS A 558 -9.36 9.31 13.32
CA LYS A 558 -8.12 9.89 12.81
C LYS A 558 -8.26 11.37 12.48
N LEU A 559 -7.34 12.20 12.99
CA LEU A 559 -7.31 13.64 12.76
C LEU A 559 -5.94 14.09 12.25
N LYS A 560 -5.97 14.93 11.24
CA LYS A 560 -4.79 15.66 10.75
C LYS A 560 -5.09 17.14 10.62
N ILE A 561 -4.24 17.98 11.19
CA ILE A 561 -4.30 19.44 11.04
C ILE A 561 -2.99 19.89 10.38
N GLN A 562 -3.10 20.63 9.27
CA GLN A 562 -1.98 21.07 8.46
C GLN A 562 -2.01 22.57 8.17
N GLY A 563 -0.90 23.26 8.39
CA GLY A 563 -0.72 24.66 8.00
C GLY A 563 -1.57 25.64 8.79
N TYR A 564 -2.09 25.24 9.95
CA TYR A 564 -3.03 26.04 10.74
C TYR A 564 -2.36 27.33 11.26
N PRO A 565 -2.91 28.52 10.94
CA PRO A 565 -2.28 29.80 11.27
C PRO A 565 -2.71 30.36 12.64
N GLY A 566 -3.66 29.72 13.33
CA GLY A 566 -4.15 30.15 14.64
C GLY A 566 -3.12 29.93 15.75
N SER A 567 -3.21 30.73 16.82
CA SER A 567 -2.27 30.65 17.94
C SER A 567 -2.73 29.70 19.06
N ARG A 568 -4.03 29.37 19.09
CA ARG A 568 -4.65 28.43 20.04
C ARG A 568 -5.22 27.17 19.37
N SER A 569 -5.32 26.10 20.15
CA SER A 569 -6.07 24.90 19.79
C SER A 569 -7.58 25.16 19.69
N PRO A 570 -8.32 24.36 18.90
CA PRO A 570 -9.77 24.43 18.87
C PRO A 570 -10.38 23.82 20.13
N CYS A 571 -11.49 24.40 20.60
CA CYS A 571 -12.10 24.04 21.89
C CYS A 571 -12.52 22.57 21.99
N TRP A 572 -12.96 21.97 20.87
CA TRP A 572 -13.39 20.57 20.83
C TRP A 572 -12.21 19.57 20.91
N LEU A 573 -10.97 19.98 20.63
CA LEU A 573 -9.79 19.13 20.79
C LEU A 573 -9.31 19.09 22.25
N GLU A 574 -9.73 20.07 23.05
CA GLU A 574 -9.44 20.16 24.48
C GLU A 574 -10.42 19.32 25.32
N SER A 575 -11.49 18.79 24.72
CA SER A 575 -12.49 17.97 25.43
C SER A 575 -12.11 16.49 25.46
N LEU A 576 -12.42 15.83 26.59
CA LEU A 576 -12.20 14.38 26.80
C LEU A 576 -13.21 13.49 26.04
N GLU A 577 -14.02 14.06 25.16
CA GLU A 577 -15.09 13.35 24.43
C GLU A 577 -14.56 12.53 23.24
N LEU A 578 -13.29 12.76 22.84
CA LEU A 578 -12.63 12.10 21.70
C LEU A 578 -12.07 10.70 22.05
N ILE A 579 -12.92 9.86 22.64
CA ILE A 579 -12.55 8.54 23.19
C ILE A 579 -12.02 7.59 22.10
N ASN A 580 -12.48 7.73 20.85
CA ASN A 580 -12.13 6.86 19.74
C ASN A 580 -10.92 7.35 18.91
N LEU A 581 -10.30 8.49 19.26
CA LEU A 581 -9.20 9.05 18.50
C LEU A 581 -7.94 8.19 18.64
N THR A 582 -7.53 7.54 17.55
CA THR A 582 -6.37 6.63 17.47
C THR A 582 -5.15 7.24 16.78
N TYR A 583 -5.36 8.24 15.90
CA TYR A 583 -4.31 8.87 15.11
C TYR A 583 -4.46 10.39 15.18
N LEU A 584 -3.38 11.08 15.56
CA LEU A 584 -3.31 12.54 15.52
C LEU A 584 -2.03 13.00 14.83
N CYS A 585 -2.18 13.89 13.86
CA CYS A 585 -1.05 14.51 13.15
C CYS A 585 -1.22 16.04 13.14
N LEU A 586 -0.24 16.74 13.73
CA LEU A 586 -0.12 18.20 13.68
C LEU A 586 1.10 18.52 12.82
N CYS A 587 0.92 19.25 11.72
CA CYS A 587 2.00 19.56 10.79
C CYS A 587 1.92 20.99 10.27
N ASP A 588 3.06 21.66 10.14
CA ASP A 588 3.15 23.05 9.64
C ASP A 588 2.31 24.05 10.47
N CYS A 589 2.02 23.77 11.75
CA CYS A 589 1.25 24.67 12.64
C CYS A 589 2.18 25.67 13.34
N LYS A 590 2.81 26.53 12.54
CA LYS A 590 3.97 27.35 12.95
C LYS A 590 3.71 28.36 14.06
N VAL A 591 2.49 28.90 14.13
CA VAL A 591 2.09 29.96 15.07
C VAL A 591 1.56 29.40 16.40
N LEU A 592 1.27 28.09 16.46
CA LEU A 592 0.72 27.45 17.65
C LEU A 592 1.75 27.50 18.79
N GLN A 593 1.39 28.17 19.90
CA GLN A 593 2.32 28.39 21.01
C GLN A 593 2.41 27.19 21.96
N HIS A 594 1.27 26.52 22.18
CA HIS A 594 1.14 25.38 23.07
C HIS A 594 0.52 24.18 22.33
N LEU A 595 1.01 22.98 22.61
CA LEU A 595 0.36 21.77 22.11
C LEU A 595 -0.98 21.55 22.84
N PRO A 596 -1.98 20.98 22.17
CA PRO A 596 -3.29 20.72 22.78
C PRO A 596 -3.18 19.71 23.94
N PRO A 597 -4.08 19.77 24.93
CA PRO A 597 -4.09 18.92 26.12
C PRO A 597 -4.59 17.49 25.81
N ILE A 598 -3.85 16.76 24.97
CA ILE A 598 -4.24 15.44 24.45
C ILE A 598 -3.77 14.26 25.31
N GLY A 599 -2.96 14.49 26.35
CA GLY A 599 -2.33 13.40 27.12
C GLY A 599 -3.26 12.56 28.00
N GLN A 600 -4.58 12.70 27.83
CA GLN A 600 -5.62 11.87 28.46
C GLN A 600 -6.47 11.09 27.44
N LEU A 601 -6.18 11.20 26.14
CA LEU A 601 -6.93 10.47 25.12
C LEU A 601 -6.67 8.95 25.26
N PRO A 602 -7.72 8.15 25.56
CA PRO A 602 -7.53 6.75 25.98
C PRO A 602 -7.12 5.81 24.83
N SER A 603 -7.53 6.12 23.60
CA SER A 603 -7.32 5.25 22.43
C SER A 603 -6.21 5.71 21.49
N LEU A 604 -5.51 6.80 21.80
CA LEU A 604 -4.49 7.38 20.92
C LEU A 604 -3.31 6.42 20.77
N GLN A 605 -3.07 5.94 19.55
CA GLN A 605 -2.02 4.98 19.20
C GLN A 605 -0.88 5.61 18.40
N TYR A 606 -1.17 6.62 17.59
CA TYR A 606 -0.18 7.29 16.74
C TYR A 606 -0.24 8.80 16.93
N LEU A 607 0.89 9.40 17.28
CA LEU A 607 1.05 10.85 17.43
C LEU A 607 2.22 11.34 16.57
N TYR A 608 1.91 12.20 15.60
CA TYR A 608 2.88 12.84 14.72
C TYR A 608 2.84 14.35 14.92
N ILE A 609 3.98 14.96 15.22
CA ILE A 609 4.12 16.40 15.40
C ILE A 609 5.27 16.85 14.52
N SER A 610 5.01 17.77 13.59
CA SER A 610 6.02 18.24 12.64
C SER A 610 5.94 19.73 12.34
N ASN A 611 7.09 20.37 12.14
CA ASN A 611 7.20 21.78 11.73
C ASN A 611 6.42 22.74 12.66
N MET A 612 6.80 22.75 13.93
CA MET A 612 6.17 23.55 14.99
C MET A 612 7.12 24.66 15.47
N GLU A 613 7.15 25.80 14.78
CA GLU A 613 8.14 26.86 15.01
C GLU A 613 7.98 27.62 16.34
N SER A 614 6.75 27.85 16.82
CA SER A 614 6.49 28.67 18.03
C SER A 614 6.44 27.88 19.34
N VAL A 615 6.46 26.54 19.28
CA VAL A 615 6.39 25.69 20.48
C VAL A 615 7.75 25.67 21.16
N ASN A 616 7.90 26.46 22.23
CA ASN A 616 9.16 26.58 22.97
C ASN A 616 9.38 25.45 23.98
N ARG A 617 8.31 24.95 24.60
CA ARG A 617 8.36 23.88 25.61
C ARG A 617 7.08 23.06 25.56
N VAL A 618 7.19 21.74 25.70
CA VAL A 618 6.05 20.87 25.99
C VAL A 618 5.99 20.68 27.49
N ASP A 619 4.99 21.24 28.15
CA ASP A 619 4.85 21.22 29.61
C ASP A 619 3.63 20.43 30.08
N SER A 620 3.29 20.56 31.37
CA SER A 620 2.19 19.81 31.98
C SER A 620 0.83 20.06 31.33
N SER A 621 0.64 21.19 30.63
CA SER A 621 -0.60 21.51 29.92
C SER A 621 -0.94 20.46 28.84
N PHE A 622 0.08 19.88 28.20
CA PHE A 622 -0.08 18.83 27.20
C PHE A 622 -0.81 17.60 27.75
N TYR A 623 -0.63 17.30 29.04
CA TYR A 623 -1.27 16.13 29.66
C TYR A 623 -2.66 16.41 30.23
N GLY A 624 -3.12 17.67 30.21
CA GLY A 624 -4.52 18.07 30.46
C GLY A 624 -5.04 17.92 31.90
N SER A 625 -4.22 17.51 32.87
CA SER A 625 -4.63 17.46 34.29
C SER A 625 -3.43 17.58 35.23
N GLU A 626 -3.72 17.89 36.49
CA GLU A 626 -2.74 17.91 37.59
C GLU A 626 -2.20 16.51 37.93
N LYS A 627 -2.92 15.44 37.56
CA LYS A 627 -2.51 14.04 37.74
C LYS A 627 -2.72 13.24 36.46
N PRO A 628 -1.88 13.47 35.44
CA PRO A 628 -2.10 12.83 34.17
C PRO A 628 -1.69 11.36 34.23
N TYR A 629 -2.57 10.52 33.68
CA TYR A 629 -2.27 9.10 33.47
C TYR A 629 -1.44 8.88 32.19
N GLY A 630 -1.15 9.92 31.40
CA GLY A 630 -0.41 9.79 30.14
C GLY A 630 -1.20 9.06 29.05
N LEU A 631 -0.53 8.85 27.90
CA LEU A 631 -1.12 8.24 26.71
C LEU A 631 -1.00 6.71 26.78
N GLN A 632 -2.00 6.08 27.42
CA GLN A 632 -2.01 4.64 27.75
C GLN A 632 -1.98 3.68 26.54
N SER A 633 -2.41 4.14 25.37
CA SER A 633 -2.48 3.32 24.15
C SER A 633 -1.43 3.69 23.10
N LEU A 634 -0.55 4.68 23.37
CA LEU A 634 0.37 5.21 22.37
C LEU A 634 1.39 4.16 21.98
N LYS A 635 1.44 3.83 20.69
CA LYS A 635 2.40 2.90 20.08
C LYS A 635 3.53 3.64 19.37
N VAL A 636 3.22 4.74 18.69
CA VAL A 636 4.20 5.50 17.90
C VAL A 636 4.14 6.97 18.25
N LEU A 637 5.30 7.53 18.58
CA LEU A 637 5.52 8.96 18.77
C LEU A 637 6.58 9.44 17.79
N GLU A 638 6.21 10.34 16.89
CA GLU A 638 7.13 10.97 15.94
C GLU A 638 7.10 12.49 16.08
N ILE A 639 8.28 13.07 16.26
CA ILE A 639 8.49 14.51 16.42
C ILE A 639 9.56 14.93 15.41
N GLU A 640 9.22 15.85 14.51
CA GLU A 640 10.12 16.34 13.46
C GLU A 640 10.09 17.88 13.40
N ASP A 641 11.23 18.52 13.17
CA ASP A 641 11.29 19.98 12.89
C ASP A 641 10.56 20.83 13.95
N MET A 642 11.03 20.77 15.21
CA MET A 642 10.58 21.66 16.30
C MET A 642 11.74 22.60 16.72
N PRO A 643 12.06 23.62 15.90
CA PRO A 643 13.33 24.36 16.01
C PRO A 643 13.46 25.23 17.27
N SER A 644 12.34 25.64 17.89
CA SER A 644 12.33 26.44 19.11
C SER A 644 12.17 25.60 20.38
N CYS A 645 11.82 24.32 20.26
CA CYS A 645 11.51 23.48 21.40
C CYS A 645 12.78 23.13 22.18
N THR A 646 12.89 23.63 23.41
CA THR A 646 14.07 23.40 24.26
C THR A 646 13.94 22.16 25.12
N GLU A 647 12.72 21.88 25.61
CA GLU A 647 12.46 20.79 26.55
C GLU A 647 11.05 20.22 26.35
N TRP A 648 10.95 18.90 26.48
CA TRP A 648 9.69 18.22 26.70
C TRP A 648 9.68 17.65 28.12
N VAL A 649 8.90 18.28 28.99
CA VAL A 649 8.85 17.97 30.42
C VAL A 649 8.09 16.65 30.62
N GLY A 650 8.78 15.66 31.17
CA GLY A 650 8.17 14.46 31.73
C GLY A 650 7.74 14.68 33.18
N LEU A 651 6.90 13.78 33.70
CA LEU A 651 6.66 13.68 35.14
C LEU A 651 7.54 12.57 35.70
N ASP A 652 8.35 12.92 36.71
CA ASP A 652 9.21 11.97 37.40
C ASP A 652 8.36 10.83 37.99
N ASP A 653 8.86 9.59 37.90
CA ASP A 653 8.23 8.36 38.41
C ASP A 653 6.87 7.96 37.79
N VAL A 654 6.39 8.66 36.74
CA VAL A 654 5.17 8.30 36.02
C VAL A 654 5.50 7.76 34.63
N ASN A 655 5.04 6.55 34.32
CA ASN A 655 5.12 6.01 32.97
C ASN A 655 4.04 6.65 32.09
N LEU A 656 4.40 7.74 31.40
CA LEU A 656 3.49 8.50 30.54
C LEU A 656 3.14 7.77 29.24
N PHE A 657 3.95 6.79 28.82
CA PHE A 657 3.81 6.10 27.53
C PHE A 657 4.00 4.57 27.67
N PRO A 658 3.14 3.87 28.43
CA PRO A 658 3.38 2.47 28.82
C PRO A 658 3.37 1.46 27.67
N ARG A 659 2.75 1.79 26.53
CA ARG A 659 2.67 0.92 25.34
C ARG A 659 3.51 1.41 24.16
N LEU A 660 4.40 2.38 24.40
CA LEU A 660 5.21 2.96 23.34
C LEU A 660 6.17 1.90 22.78
N ASP A 661 6.07 1.73 21.47
CA ASP A 661 6.80 0.75 20.70
C ASP A 661 7.85 1.42 19.80
N THR A 662 7.51 2.57 19.22
CA THR A 662 8.38 3.33 18.32
C THR A 662 8.48 4.80 18.75
N LEU A 663 9.71 5.30 18.92
CA LEU A 663 10.01 6.72 19.12
C LEU A 663 10.90 7.25 17.99
N ILE A 664 10.47 8.33 17.35
CA ILE A 664 11.23 9.00 16.28
C ILE A 664 11.34 10.49 16.62
N VAL A 665 12.57 11.00 16.71
CA VAL A 665 12.85 12.43 16.96
C VAL A 665 13.80 12.94 15.88
N ARG A 666 13.40 13.96 15.13
CA ARG A 666 14.18 14.50 14.00
C ARG A 666 14.22 16.02 13.99
N ASP A 667 15.33 16.61 13.57
CA ASP A 667 15.44 18.05 13.27
C ASP A 667 14.97 18.94 14.45
N CYS A 668 15.32 18.54 15.67
CA CYS A 668 14.97 19.21 16.93
C CYS A 668 16.23 19.70 17.63
N GLU A 669 16.94 20.65 17.01
CA GLU A 669 18.30 21.05 17.40
C GLU A 669 18.42 21.63 18.82
N LYS A 670 17.38 22.30 19.32
CA LYS A 670 17.39 22.89 20.67
C LYS A 670 16.89 21.94 21.76
N LEU A 671 16.32 20.80 21.38
CA LEU A 671 15.68 19.88 22.31
C LEU A 671 16.72 19.14 23.14
N ARG A 672 16.75 19.43 24.44
CA ARG A 672 17.75 18.87 25.38
C ARG A 672 17.26 17.67 26.17
N ARG A 673 15.94 17.57 26.39
CA ARG A 673 15.32 16.55 27.23
C ARG A 673 13.98 16.11 26.64
N VAL A 674 13.70 14.81 26.77
CA VAL A 674 12.44 14.15 26.41
C VAL A 674 11.93 13.30 27.57
N PRO A 675 10.62 12.98 27.65
CA PRO A 675 10.06 12.18 28.74
C PRO A 675 10.57 10.74 28.76
N SER A 676 10.27 10.05 29.84
CA SER A 676 10.67 8.66 30.02
C SER A 676 9.97 7.72 29.03
N VAL A 677 10.73 6.74 28.53
CA VAL A 677 10.25 5.71 27.60
C VAL A 677 10.21 4.34 28.29
N PRO A 678 9.29 3.44 27.90
CA PRO A 678 9.19 2.13 28.52
C PRO A 678 10.32 1.20 28.05
N ILE A 679 10.67 0.22 28.89
CA ILE A 679 11.64 -0.84 28.57
C ILE A 679 11.17 -1.74 27.40
N SER A 680 9.86 -1.77 27.15
CA SER A 680 9.22 -2.52 26.06
C SER A 680 9.41 -1.91 24.66
N ILE A 681 10.02 -0.72 24.55
CA ILE A 681 10.22 -0.03 23.28
C ILE A 681 11.04 -0.89 22.31
N GLN A 682 10.62 -0.96 21.04
CA GLN A 682 11.24 -1.80 20.02
C GLN A 682 12.05 -1.02 18.99
N HIS A 683 11.70 0.25 18.74
CA HIS A 683 12.35 1.06 17.72
C HIS A 683 12.59 2.50 18.19
N VAL A 684 13.84 2.97 18.08
CA VAL A 684 14.22 4.35 18.38
C VAL A 684 15.05 4.94 17.24
N GLU A 685 14.61 6.07 16.70
CA GLU A 685 15.35 6.87 15.72
C GLU A 685 15.53 8.32 16.22
N ILE A 686 16.77 8.80 16.29
CA ILE A 686 17.09 10.17 16.71
C ILE A 686 18.01 10.80 15.68
N HIS A 687 17.58 11.90 15.06
CA HIS A 687 18.32 12.57 14.00
C HIS A 687 18.38 14.09 14.24
N PHE A 688 19.55 14.73 14.09
CA PHE A 688 19.66 16.21 14.15
C PHE A 688 19.03 16.81 15.43
N THR A 689 19.45 16.33 16.60
CA THR A 689 18.91 16.80 17.89
C THR A 689 20.01 17.33 18.82
N GLY A 690 19.65 18.25 19.71
CA GLY A 690 20.50 18.76 20.79
C GLY A 690 20.44 17.94 22.09
N LEU A 691 20.03 16.67 22.00
CA LEU A 691 19.93 15.78 23.15
C LEU A 691 21.33 15.48 23.69
N ARG A 692 21.51 15.65 25.00
CA ARG A 692 22.77 15.32 25.69
C ARG A 692 22.85 13.86 26.11
N ASP A 693 21.70 13.32 26.48
CA ASP A 693 21.54 11.97 26.99
C ASP A 693 20.35 11.30 26.29
N MET A 694 20.36 9.97 26.26
CA MET A 694 19.24 9.19 25.76
C MET A 694 17.98 9.40 26.62
N PRO A 695 16.78 9.18 26.07
CA PRO A 695 15.53 9.28 26.83
C PRO A 695 15.61 8.40 28.09
N PRO A 696 15.25 8.93 29.29
CA PRO A 696 15.27 8.15 30.52
C PRO A 696 14.29 6.97 30.40
N LEU A 697 14.53 5.89 31.14
CA LEU A 697 13.65 4.71 31.11
C LEU A 697 12.66 4.76 32.28
N SER A 698 11.38 4.43 32.02
CA SER A 698 10.39 4.27 33.07
C SER A 698 10.55 2.88 33.71
N VAL A 699 11.26 2.79 34.85
CA VAL A 699 11.43 1.54 35.59
C VAL A 699 10.37 1.46 36.68
N THR A 700 9.45 0.49 36.61
CA THR A 700 8.55 0.22 37.74
C THR A 700 9.37 -0.33 38.89
N SER A 701 9.29 0.30 40.06
CA SER A 701 10.10 0.12 41.28
C SER A 701 10.07 -1.27 41.94
N ASN A 702 9.61 -2.31 41.25
CA ASN A 702 9.53 -3.68 41.77
C ASN A 702 10.72 -4.59 41.39
N THR A 703 11.78 -4.08 40.74
CA THR A 703 12.96 -4.88 40.40
C THR A 703 14.09 -4.69 41.42
N SER A 704 13.92 -5.31 42.59
CA SER A 704 14.98 -5.49 43.59
C SER A 704 15.92 -6.65 43.22
N SER A 705 16.39 -6.72 41.96
CA SER A 705 17.33 -7.73 41.50
C SER A 705 18.58 -7.07 40.91
N SER A 706 19.74 -7.53 41.37
CA SER A 706 21.10 -7.13 41.00
C SER A 706 21.51 -7.42 39.54
N SER A 707 20.55 -7.50 38.62
CA SER A 707 20.76 -7.74 37.18
C SER A 707 20.27 -6.55 36.37
N SER A 708 21.09 -6.06 35.45
CA SER A 708 20.74 -5.01 34.49
C SER A 708 19.39 -5.30 33.80
N PRO A 709 18.42 -4.37 33.85
CA PRO A 709 17.15 -4.55 33.17
C PRO A 709 17.35 -4.68 31.65
N ALA A 710 16.67 -5.68 31.06
CA ALA A 710 16.75 -5.99 29.64
C ALA A 710 15.65 -5.27 28.85
N MET A 711 16.00 -4.62 27.74
CA MET A 711 15.07 -3.95 26.84
C MET A 711 14.66 -4.83 25.66
N SER A 712 13.47 -4.56 25.11
CA SER A 712 12.95 -5.21 23.90
C SER A 712 13.36 -4.51 22.60
N LEU A 713 14.37 -3.63 22.66
CA LEU A 713 14.78 -2.79 21.55
C LEU A 713 15.37 -3.62 20.41
N SER A 714 14.78 -3.52 19.22
CA SER A 714 15.19 -4.21 17.99
C SER A 714 15.97 -3.35 17.01
N LYS A 715 15.71 -2.04 17.00
CA LYS A 715 16.35 -1.08 16.09
C LYS A 715 16.67 0.23 16.79
N LEU A 716 17.94 0.65 16.70
CA LEU A 716 18.44 1.93 17.21
C LEU A 716 19.21 2.67 16.13
N VAL A 717 18.71 3.83 15.73
CA VAL A 717 19.36 4.70 14.75
C VAL A 717 19.57 6.08 15.36
N ILE A 718 20.81 6.55 15.37
CA ILE A 718 21.19 7.87 15.86
C ILE A 718 22.04 8.55 14.78
N SER A 719 21.70 9.77 14.36
CA SER A 719 22.54 10.50 13.43
C SER A 719 22.59 12.00 13.69
N ARG A 720 23.75 12.63 13.53
CA ARG A 720 23.92 14.09 13.62
C ARG A 720 23.43 14.67 14.94
N CYS A 721 23.70 13.96 16.05
CA CYS A 721 23.45 14.45 17.41
C CYS A 721 24.79 14.89 18.02
N PRO A 722 25.19 16.16 17.88
CA PRO A 722 26.52 16.60 18.27
C PRO A 722 26.73 16.60 19.78
N ASP A 723 25.69 16.81 20.57
CA ASP A 723 25.76 16.97 22.04
C ASP A 723 25.59 15.63 22.80
N LEU A 724 25.22 14.55 22.11
CA LEU A 724 24.93 13.26 22.73
C LEU A 724 26.21 12.62 23.25
N ALA A 725 26.35 12.51 24.57
CA ALA A 725 27.58 12.05 25.22
C ALA A 725 27.57 10.53 25.50
N THR A 726 26.41 9.98 25.84
CA THR A 726 26.25 8.59 26.27
C THR A 726 24.97 7.95 25.74
N LEU A 727 25.00 6.62 25.57
CA LEU A 727 23.83 5.79 25.29
C LEU A 727 23.22 5.26 26.61
N TRP A 728 22.24 4.34 26.55
CA TRP A 728 21.70 3.68 27.76
C TRP A 728 22.77 2.83 28.47
N GLN A 729 23.51 3.45 29.40
CA GLN A 729 24.54 2.78 30.19
C GLN A 729 23.93 1.85 31.24
N GLY A 730 24.48 0.64 31.37
CA GLY A 730 24.06 -0.34 32.39
C GLY A 730 22.81 -1.16 32.07
N TYR A 731 22.23 -1.01 30.87
CA TYR A 731 21.07 -1.78 30.39
C TYR A 731 21.48 -2.85 29.38
N SER A 732 20.77 -3.98 29.37
CA SER A 732 21.00 -5.07 28.43
C SER A 732 20.08 -4.94 27.21
N LEU A 733 20.61 -5.07 25.99
CA LEU A 733 19.87 -4.95 24.73
C LEU A 733 19.85 -6.27 23.93
N PRO A 734 19.26 -7.36 24.47
CA PRO A 734 19.37 -8.70 23.89
C PRO A 734 18.66 -8.86 22.54
N ALA A 735 17.64 -8.05 22.27
CA ALA A 735 16.80 -8.12 21.07
C ALA A 735 17.27 -7.21 19.92
N LEU A 736 18.38 -6.47 20.09
CA LEU A 736 18.81 -5.47 19.13
C LEU A 736 19.35 -6.14 17.85
N GLU A 737 18.67 -5.92 16.72
CA GLU A 737 19.07 -6.44 15.41
C GLU A 737 19.84 -5.41 14.58
N GLU A 738 19.55 -4.11 14.74
CA GLU A 738 20.14 -3.02 13.98
C GLU A 738 20.58 -1.87 14.88
N LEU A 739 21.88 -1.53 14.83
CA LEU A 739 22.48 -0.38 15.49
C LEU A 739 23.19 0.50 14.46
N SER A 740 22.76 1.75 14.32
CA SER A 740 23.42 2.73 13.45
C SER A 740 23.66 4.04 14.19
N ILE A 741 24.92 4.48 14.27
CA ILE A 741 25.34 5.74 14.91
C ILE A 741 26.18 6.54 13.91
N GLN A 742 25.73 7.74 13.55
CA GLN A 742 26.41 8.54 12.53
C GLN A 742 26.60 9.99 12.95
N GLN A 743 27.76 10.60 12.71
CA GLN A 743 27.98 12.04 12.89
C GLN A 743 27.68 12.53 14.33
N CYS A 744 27.96 11.72 15.35
CA CYS A 744 27.80 12.06 16.76
C CYS A 744 29.16 12.42 17.36
N ALA A 745 29.47 13.73 17.44
CA ALA A 745 30.80 14.20 17.80
C ALA A 745 31.12 14.06 19.30
N SER A 746 30.16 14.29 20.21
CA SER A 746 30.42 14.21 21.66
C SER A 746 30.32 12.81 22.26
N LEU A 747 29.98 11.79 21.46
CA LEU A 747 29.87 10.42 21.93
C LEU A 747 31.26 9.92 22.36
N SER A 748 31.46 9.76 23.66
CA SER A 748 32.80 9.61 24.25
C SER A 748 33.21 8.15 24.48
N CYS A 749 32.27 7.27 24.79
CA CYS A 749 32.58 5.88 25.14
C CYS A 749 31.45 4.89 24.82
N LEU A 750 31.84 3.71 24.32
CA LEU A 750 31.01 2.50 24.32
C LEU A 750 31.72 1.48 25.23
N GLN A 751 31.13 1.15 26.38
CA GLN A 751 31.73 0.25 27.37
C GLN A 751 31.79 -1.20 26.87
N GLU A 752 32.75 -1.99 27.38
CA GLU A 752 32.97 -3.39 26.99
C GLU A 752 31.73 -4.28 27.19
N ASP A 753 30.99 -4.08 28.30
CA ASP A 753 29.78 -4.84 28.64
C ASP A 753 28.59 -4.56 27.70
N PHE A 754 28.62 -3.43 26.96
CA PHE A 754 27.53 -3.04 26.07
C PHE A 754 27.32 -4.08 24.96
N PHE A 755 28.40 -4.52 24.31
CA PHE A 755 28.36 -5.44 23.19
C PHE A 755 28.10 -6.89 23.61
N CYS A 756 28.47 -7.27 24.83
CA CYS A 756 28.17 -8.59 25.40
C CYS A 756 26.66 -8.85 25.48
N SER A 757 25.85 -7.80 25.59
CA SER A 757 24.39 -7.92 25.61
C SER A 757 23.74 -8.09 24.23
N LEU A 758 24.45 -7.78 23.13
CA LEU A 758 23.89 -7.67 21.77
C LEU A 758 23.82 -9.01 21.02
N SER A 759 23.21 -10.02 21.63
CA SER A 759 23.21 -11.40 21.11
C SER A 759 22.56 -11.58 19.72
N THR A 760 21.63 -10.70 19.33
CA THR A 760 20.84 -10.82 18.08
C THR A 760 21.26 -9.85 16.97
N LEU A 761 22.31 -9.05 17.18
CA LEU A 761 22.72 -7.98 16.29
C LEU A 761 23.13 -8.49 14.91
N LYS A 762 22.47 -8.01 13.86
CA LYS A 762 22.73 -8.37 12.46
C LYS A 762 23.44 -7.25 11.70
N THR A 763 23.14 -5.99 12.04
CA THR A 763 23.68 -4.80 11.37
C THR A 763 24.25 -3.84 12.39
N PHE A 764 25.51 -3.45 12.21
CA PHE A 764 26.17 -2.42 13.02
C PHE A 764 26.84 -1.39 12.11
N GLU A 765 26.48 -0.12 12.28
CA GLU A 765 27.04 1.00 11.53
C GLU A 765 27.51 2.09 12.50
N ILE A 766 28.77 2.51 12.35
CA ILE A 766 29.33 3.62 13.11
C ILE A 766 30.22 4.50 12.23
N VAL A 767 29.80 5.76 12.00
CA VAL A 767 30.43 6.63 11.00
C VAL A 767 30.55 8.06 11.51
N LYS A 768 31.71 8.70 11.34
CA LYS A 768 31.95 10.12 11.68
C LYS A 768 31.72 10.44 13.16
N CYS A 769 32.22 9.59 14.05
CA CYS A 769 32.20 9.77 15.51
C CYS A 769 33.63 9.94 16.06
N PRO A 770 34.23 11.15 15.96
CA PRO A 770 35.67 11.34 16.16
C PRO A 770 36.18 11.27 17.60
N ASN A 771 35.34 11.54 18.60
CA ASN A 771 35.74 11.50 20.02
C ASN A 771 35.46 10.14 20.69
N LEU A 772 35.04 9.15 19.91
CA LEU A 772 34.69 7.85 20.43
C LEU A 772 35.94 7.10 20.91
N MET A 773 35.98 6.79 22.20
CA MET A 773 36.99 5.91 22.79
C MET A 773 36.35 4.57 23.10
N THR A 774 37.07 3.49 22.81
CA THR A 774 36.60 2.12 23.06
C THR A 774 37.73 1.28 23.64
N GLY A 775 37.41 0.45 24.64
CA GLY A 775 38.33 -0.56 25.19
C GLY A 775 38.50 -1.78 24.27
N GLU A 776 38.84 -2.94 24.84
CA GLU A 776 38.88 -4.19 24.08
C GLU A 776 37.45 -4.72 23.90
N ILE A 777 36.87 -4.43 22.73
CA ILE A 777 35.51 -4.86 22.40
C ILE A 777 35.53 -6.19 21.65
N ARG A 778 34.57 -7.07 21.96
CA ARG A 778 34.21 -8.22 21.13
C ARG A 778 32.84 -8.02 20.51
N LEU A 779 32.79 -7.89 19.18
CA LEU A 779 31.54 -7.79 18.45
C LEU A 779 30.78 -9.13 18.49
N PRO A 780 29.43 -9.10 18.42
CA PRO A 780 28.61 -10.30 18.48
C PRO A 780 28.78 -11.18 17.22
N PRO A 781 28.87 -12.51 17.36
CA PRO A 781 29.11 -13.44 16.23
C PRO A 781 27.93 -13.55 15.25
N THR A 782 26.77 -12.99 15.60
CA THR A 782 25.55 -12.93 14.78
C THR A 782 25.60 -11.82 13.71
N LEU A 783 26.59 -10.92 13.78
CA LEU A 783 26.73 -9.77 12.90
C LEU A 783 26.91 -10.19 11.43
N GLN A 784 26.08 -9.64 10.55
CA GLN A 784 26.06 -9.93 9.10
C GLN A 784 26.57 -8.76 8.25
N SER A 785 26.43 -7.52 8.75
CA SER A 785 26.80 -6.29 8.07
C SER A 785 27.48 -5.33 9.05
N PHE A 786 28.68 -4.88 8.71
CA PHE A 786 29.42 -3.91 9.52
C PHE A 786 29.87 -2.72 8.66
N THR A 787 29.64 -1.51 9.16
CA THR A 787 30.08 -0.26 8.54
C THR A 787 30.86 0.56 9.57
N LEU A 788 32.08 0.97 9.24
CA LEU A 788 32.95 1.76 10.10
C LEU A 788 33.57 2.90 9.30
N GLY A 789 33.63 4.11 9.87
CA GLY A 789 34.33 5.18 9.20
C GLY A 789 34.53 6.47 9.99
N TRP A 790 35.64 7.18 9.79
CA TRP A 790 35.91 8.49 10.40
C TRP A 790 35.69 8.52 11.94
N CYS A 791 36.22 7.52 12.66
CA CYS A 791 36.00 7.29 14.09
C CYS A 791 37.28 7.40 14.94
N SER A 792 38.40 7.85 14.36
CA SER A 792 39.65 8.13 15.07
C SER A 792 40.16 6.92 15.87
N SER A 793 40.27 7.05 17.20
CA SER A 793 40.83 6.05 18.12
C SER A 793 39.99 4.77 18.22
N ALA A 794 38.68 4.81 17.96
CA ALA A 794 37.82 3.63 17.98
C ALA A 794 38.00 2.70 16.77
N GLU A 795 38.67 3.15 15.71
CA GLU A 795 38.81 2.37 14.48
C GLU A 795 39.62 1.08 14.69
N SER A 796 40.77 1.17 15.40
CA SER A 796 41.66 0.04 15.68
C SER A 796 41.01 -1.09 16.48
N PRO A 797 40.42 -0.85 17.67
CA PRO A 797 39.77 -1.90 18.46
C PRO A 797 38.55 -2.52 17.74
N LEU A 798 37.72 -1.71 17.07
CA LEU A 798 36.58 -2.25 16.29
C LEU A 798 37.04 -3.09 15.11
N PHE A 799 38.11 -2.70 14.43
CA PHE A 799 38.69 -3.49 13.35
C PHE A 799 39.29 -4.81 13.83
N LYS A 800 40.00 -4.82 14.97
CA LYS A 800 40.52 -6.06 15.60
C LYS A 800 39.39 -7.02 16.00
N SER A 801 38.25 -6.48 16.44
CA SER A 801 37.09 -7.29 16.86
C SER A 801 36.41 -8.07 15.72
N LEU A 802 36.80 -7.83 14.46
CA LEU A 802 36.34 -8.62 13.30
C LEU A 802 36.86 -10.07 13.34
N LEU A 803 37.95 -10.32 14.08
CA LEU A 803 38.52 -11.66 14.26
C LEU A 803 37.48 -12.60 14.91
N GLY A 804 37.09 -13.65 14.18
CA GLY A 804 36.16 -14.68 14.67
C GLY A 804 34.69 -14.49 14.29
N LEU A 805 34.33 -13.43 13.54
CA LEU A 805 32.95 -13.18 13.09
C LEU A 805 32.56 -14.02 11.86
N LYS A 806 32.17 -15.27 12.08
CA LYS A 806 31.81 -16.22 11.01
C LYS A 806 30.56 -15.84 10.20
N SER A 807 29.67 -15.01 10.75
CA SER A 807 28.41 -14.63 10.09
C SER A 807 28.52 -13.38 9.22
N LEU A 808 29.65 -12.67 9.26
CA LEU A 808 29.82 -11.37 8.63
C LEU A 808 29.90 -11.54 7.10
N LYS A 809 28.95 -10.94 6.37
CA LYS A 809 28.88 -11.05 4.90
C LYS A 809 29.25 -9.76 4.19
N ARG A 810 29.04 -8.60 4.83
CA ARG A 810 29.26 -7.29 4.23
C ARG A 810 30.08 -6.41 5.16
N LEU A 811 31.13 -5.80 4.63
CA LEU A 811 32.00 -4.88 5.34
C LEU A 811 32.20 -3.61 4.52
N TYR A 812 31.94 -2.46 5.15
CA TYR A 812 32.12 -1.13 4.55
C TYR A 812 33.06 -0.30 5.44
N LEU A 813 34.21 0.13 4.90
CA LEU A 813 35.19 0.97 5.59
C LEU A 813 35.37 2.28 4.81
N ASP A 814 35.12 3.42 5.46
CA ASP A 814 35.21 4.74 4.83
C ASP A 814 35.92 5.76 5.75
N GLY A 815 37.05 6.30 5.35
CA GLY A 815 37.81 7.30 6.08
C GLY A 815 38.52 6.79 7.32
N CYS A 816 38.98 5.54 7.32
CA CYS A 816 39.71 4.93 8.44
C CYS A 816 41.21 5.29 8.42
N ALA A 817 41.52 6.56 8.69
CA ALA A 817 42.88 7.08 8.62
C ALA A 817 43.84 6.45 9.64
N MET A 818 43.35 6.10 10.84
CA MET A 818 44.20 5.50 11.89
C MET A 818 44.60 4.06 11.55
N LEU A 819 43.75 3.34 10.83
CA LEU A 819 44.08 2.00 10.31
C LEU A 819 45.09 2.05 9.17
N SER A 820 45.15 3.17 8.45
CA SER A 820 46.03 3.37 7.30
C SER A 820 47.48 3.71 7.70
N LEU A 821 47.72 4.08 8.96
CA LEU A 821 49.07 4.37 9.47
C LEU A 821 49.89 3.07 9.63
N PRO A 822 51.20 3.11 9.33
CA PRO A 822 52.11 2.03 9.68
C PRO A 822 52.26 2.01 11.21
N SER A 823 51.48 1.17 11.87
CA SER A 823 51.63 0.87 13.28
C SER A 823 52.86 -0.02 13.46
N ASP A 824 53.90 0.52 14.09
CA ASP A 824 54.94 -0.30 14.70
C ASP A 824 54.30 -1.16 15.80
N SER A 825 54.53 -2.47 15.74
CA SER A 825 54.06 -3.51 16.69
C SER A 825 52.56 -3.86 16.70
N VAL A 826 52.21 -5.00 16.10
CA VAL A 826 51.25 -5.93 16.70
C VAL A 826 51.84 -7.32 16.57
N GLU A 827 52.07 -7.94 17.73
CA GLU A 827 52.45 -9.34 17.87
C GLU A 827 51.54 -10.21 17.01
N SER A 828 52.15 -11.11 16.24
CA SER A 828 51.48 -12.20 15.57
C SER A 828 50.81 -13.09 16.61
N ALA A 829 49.57 -12.77 16.97
CA ALA A 829 48.69 -13.76 17.58
C ALA A 829 48.58 -14.92 16.58
N ASP A 830 48.66 -16.16 17.05
CA ASP A 830 48.47 -17.36 16.22
C ASP A 830 47.08 -17.29 15.53
N LEU A 831 47.04 -16.79 14.30
CA LEU A 831 45.84 -16.67 13.47
C LEU A 831 45.44 -18.01 12.81
N SER A 832 46.05 -19.12 13.23
CA SER A 832 45.76 -20.46 12.71
C SER A 832 44.38 -20.94 13.17
N GLY A 833 43.32 -20.54 12.47
CA GLY A 833 41.97 -21.07 12.64
C GLY A 833 40.81 -20.09 12.49
N CYS A 834 41.05 -18.79 12.34
CA CYS A 834 40.00 -17.77 12.21
C CYS A 834 39.91 -17.22 10.79
N THR A 835 39.18 -17.91 9.90
CA THR A 835 38.92 -17.42 8.53
C THR A 835 37.65 -16.57 8.51
N LEU A 836 37.79 -15.29 8.13
CA LEU A 836 36.66 -14.39 7.89
C LEU A 836 36.11 -14.62 6.47
N GLU A 837 34.82 -14.94 6.35
CA GLU A 837 34.16 -15.22 5.05
C GLU A 837 33.28 -14.04 4.60
N LEU A 838 33.88 -13.01 3.99
CA LEU A 838 33.15 -11.88 3.44
C LEU A 838 32.61 -12.17 2.03
N ARG A 839 31.39 -11.70 1.74
CA ARG A 839 30.81 -11.67 0.39
C ARG A 839 31.04 -10.34 -0.31
N GLU A 840 30.95 -9.25 0.44
CA GLU A 840 31.06 -7.88 -0.07
C GLU A 840 32.01 -7.07 0.79
N LEU A 841 32.95 -6.40 0.13
CA LEU A 841 33.93 -5.53 0.76
C LEU A 841 33.93 -4.20 0.01
N ASP A 842 33.71 -3.11 0.74
CA ASP A 842 33.77 -1.74 0.26
C ASP A 842 34.78 -0.98 1.11
N ILE A 843 35.80 -0.41 0.48
CA ILE A 843 36.87 0.33 1.16
C ILE A 843 37.15 1.64 0.45
N ASP A 844 37.67 2.62 1.16
CA ASP A 844 38.11 3.88 0.56
C ASP A 844 39.60 3.89 0.21
N HIS A 845 40.43 3.22 1.02
CA HIS A 845 41.89 3.24 0.88
C HIS A 845 42.50 1.82 0.75
N PRO A 846 43.40 1.57 -0.23
CA PRO A 846 43.93 0.23 -0.52
C PRO A 846 44.82 -0.36 0.59
N SER A 847 45.47 0.48 1.42
CA SER A 847 46.34 -0.01 2.51
C SER A 847 45.59 -0.81 3.57
N LEU A 848 44.27 -0.68 3.68
CA LEU A 848 43.43 -1.48 4.58
C LEU A 848 43.49 -2.98 4.24
N LEU A 849 43.73 -3.33 2.97
CA LEU A 849 43.87 -4.71 2.53
C LEU A 849 45.16 -5.38 3.00
N LEU A 850 46.14 -4.60 3.48
CA LEU A 850 47.41 -5.10 4.02
C LEU A 850 47.33 -5.38 5.52
N LYS A 851 46.20 -5.11 6.17
CA LYS A 851 46.00 -5.29 7.61
C LYS A 851 45.19 -6.54 7.88
N ASP A 852 45.57 -7.31 8.89
CA ASP A 852 44.73 -8.39 9.40
C ASP A 852 43.48 -7.85 10.10
N PRO A 853 42.28 -8.43 9.88
CA PRO A 853 42.05 -9.71 9.19
C PRO A 853 41.80 -9.63 7.67
N LEU A 854 41.88 -8.45 7.03
CA LEU A 854 41.55 -8.30 5.60
C LEU A 854 42.58 -8.93 4.65
N GLN A 855 43.85 -9.01 5.06
CA GLN A 855 44.94 -9.56 4.25
C GLN A 855 44.76 -11.05 3.91
N SER A 856 44.07 -11.82 4.77
CA SER A 856 43.94 -13.27 4.67
C SER A 856 42.64 -13.75 4.01
N ILE A 857 41.78 -12.84 3.55
CA ILE A 857 40.45 -13.17 2.99
C ILE A 857 40.55 -13.67 1.54
N THR A 858 39.80 -14.72 1.23
CA THR A 858 39.76 -15.36 -0.11
C THR A 858 38.34 -15.58 -0.67
N SER A 859 37.30 -15.09 0.02
CA SER A 859 35.89 -15.38 -0.28
C SER A 859 35.10 -14.23 -0.92
N VAL A 860 35.72 -13.07 -1.19
CA VAL A 860 34.99 -11.86 -1.59
C VAL A 860 34.44 -11.99 -3.01
N LYS A 861 33.13 -11.80 -3.17
CA LYS A 861 32.45 -11.81 -4.47
C LYS A 861 32.36 -10.43 -5.09
N ARG A 862 32.07 -9.41 -4.27
CA ARG A 862 31.94 -8.02 -4.73
C ARG A 862 32.92 -7.14 -3.99
N PHE A 863 33.82 -6.52 -4.74
CA PHE A 863 34.82 -5.61 -4.22
C PHE A 863 34.57 -4.20 -4.75
N ARG A 864 34.40 -3.24 -3.85
CA ARG A 864 34.32 -1.82 -4.19
C ARG A 864 35.47 -1.06 -3.54
N ILE A 865 36.09 -0.16 -4.29
CA ILE A 865 37.12 0.75 -3.79
C ILE A 865 36.87 2.18 -4.26
N SER A 866 36.89 3.13 -3.33
CA SER A 866 36.73 4.56 -3.66
C SER A 866 38.01 5.17 -4.21
N GLY A 867 39.19 4.80 -3.70
CA GLY A 867 40.50 5.01 -4.33
C GLY A 867 41.04 6.45 -4.31
N GLY A 868 40.22 7.42 -4.72
CA GLY A 868 40.59 8.83 -4.76
C GLY A 868 41.83 9.11 -5.64
N PRO A 869 42.51 10.26 -5.44
CA PRO A 869 43.76 10.58 -6.14
C PRO A 869 44.96 9.76 -5.64
N GLU A 870 44.86 9.11 -4.48
CA GLU A 870 45.96 8.37 -3.84
C GLU A 870 46.10 6.94 -4.38
N LEU A 871 45.03 6.35 -4.92
CA LEU A 871 45.04 5.04 -5.58
C LEU A 871 45.73 5.13 -6.95
N THR A 872 47.07 5.05 -6.95
CA THR A 872 47.89 5.04 -8.17
C THR A 872 47.84 3.70 -8.91
N LEU A 873 47.73 2.60 -8.17
CA LEU A 873 47.65 1.22 -8.65
C LEU A 873 46.62 0.43 -7.84
N LEU A 874 45.94 -0.52 -8.49
CA LEU A 874 45.09 -1.48 -7.79
C LEU A 874 45.95 -2.52 -7.04
N PRO A 875 45.45 -3.06 -5.92
CA PRO A 875 46.15 -4.03 -5.08
C PRO A 875 46.19 -5.42 -5.75
N GLU A 876 47.10 -5.60 -6.70
CA GLU A 876 47.22 -6.80 -7.55
C GLU A 876 47.32 -8.09 -6.74
N GLU A 877 48.20 -8.15 -5.74
CA GLU A 877 48.37 -9.36 -4.91
C GLU A 877 47.09 -9.78 -4.18
N TRP A 878 46.29 -8.81 -3.71
CA TRP A 878 45.04 -9.10 -2.99
C TRP A 878 43.94 -9.57 -3.94
N LEU A 879 43.85 -8.96 -5.13
CA LEU A 879 42.92 -9.36 -6.18
C LEU A 879 43.21 -10.79 -6.65
N LEU A 880 44.49 -11.13 -6.86
CA LEU A 880 44.90 -12.48 -7.27
C LEU A 880 44.59 -13.53 -6.21
N ARG A 881 44.69 -13.21 -4.91
CA ARG A 881 44.25 -14.11 -3.84
C ARG A 881 42.74 -14.42 -3.89
N ASN A 882 41.92 -13.49 -4.37
CA ASN A 882 40.47 -13.64 -4.50
C ASN A 882 40.02 -14.06 -5.93
N CYS A 883 40.96 -14.47 -6.80
CA CYS A 883 40.70 -14.71 -8.22
C CYS A 883 39.58 -15.74 -8.52
N GLN A 884 39.35 -16.70 -7.63
CA GLN A 884 38.34 -17.75 -7.78
C GLN A 884 36.93 -17.32 -7.33
N ALA A 885 36.82 -16.30 -6.46
CA ALA A 885 35.54 -15.89 -5.86
C ALA A 885 35.01 -14.56 -6.40
N LEU A 886 35.89 -13.69 -6.90
CA LEU A 886 35.58 -12.31 -7.24
C LEU A 886 34.76 -12.21 -8.53
N GLU A 887 33.49 -11.84 -8.42
CA GLU A 887 32.50 -11.72 -9.50
C GLU A 887 32.39 -10.26 -10.01
N GLU A 888 32.52 -9.28 -9.11
CA GLU A 888 32.35 -7.86 -9.44
C GLU A 888 33.42 -6.98 -8.78
N ILE A 889 34.03 -6.10 -9.58
CA ILE A 889 34.93 -5.03 -9.11
C ILE A 889 34.35 -3.67 -9.50
N VAL A 890 34.23 -2.77 -8.53
CA VAL A 890 33.78 -1.39 -8.74
C VAL A 890 34.80 -0.41 -8.18
N VAL A 891 35.37 0.45 -9.02
CA VAL A 891 36.24 1.56 -8.61
C VAL A 891 35.46 2.87 -8.82
N THR A 892 34.98 3.51 -7.75
CA THR A 892 34.08 4.67 -7.86
C THR A 892 34.79 6.00 -8.14
N ASN A 893 36.07 6.13 -7.77
CA ASN A 893 36.87 7.29 -8.13
C ASN A 893 38.33 6.89 -8.44
N ALA A 894 38.60 6.59 -9.71
CA ALA A 894 39.90 6.17 -10.23
C ALA A 894 40.78 7.34 -10.72
N SER A 895 40.64 8.54 -10.14
CA SER A 895 41.30 9.74 -10.65
C SER A 895 42.83 9.70 -10.59
N GLY A 896 43.39 8.96 -9.62
CA GLY A 896 44.84 8.71 -9.51
C GLY A 896 45.34 7.46 -10.25
N LEU A 897 44.44 6.60 -10.74
CA LEU A 897 44.78 5.25 -11.21
C LEU A 897 45.44 5.31 -12.60
N GLN A 898 46.72 4.96 -12.68
CA GLN A 898 47.51 5.09 -13.90
C GLN A 898 47.29 3.93 -14.88
N CYS A 899 47.21 2.70 -14.35
CA CYS A 899 46.98 1.49 -15.11
C CYS A 899 46.27 0.43 -14.28
N LEU A 900 45.70 -0.57 -14.97
CA LEU A 900 45.19 -1.79 -14.35
C LEU A 900 46.31 -2.83 -14.18
N PRO A 901 46.18 -3.76 -13.22
CA PRO A 901 47.12 -4.87 -13.03
C PRO A 901 47.37 -5.67 -14.32
N GLN A 902 48.58 -6.20 -14.51
CA GLN A 902 48.87 -6.96 -15.73
C GLN A 902 48.21 -8.34 -15.72
N GLU A 903 48.06 -8.93 -14.53
CA GLU A 903 47.47 -10.26 -14.36
C GLU A 903 45.94 -10.25 -14.23
N MET A 904 45.25 -9.26 -14.79
CA MET A 904 43.77 -9.20 -14.78
C MET A 904 43.12 -10.42 -15.45
N ALA A 905 43.77 -11.03 -16.44
CA ALA A 905 43.31 -12.27 -17.08
C ALA A 905 43.23 -13.46 -16.11
N SER A 906 43.96 -13.43 -14.99
CA SER A 906 43.96 -14.47 -13.96
C SER A 906 42.71 -14.45 -13.08
N LEU A 907 41.88 -13.41 -13.16
CA LEU A 907 40.61 -13.29 -12.41
C LEU A 907 39.48 -14.09 -13.10
N ILE A 908 39.56 -15.41 -12.98
CA ILE A 908 38.73 -16.36 -13.74
C ILE A 908 37.21 -16.30 -13.47
N SER A 909 36.80 -15.71 -12.35
CA SER A 909 35.38 -15.59 -11.96
C SER A 909 34.80 -14.20 -12.19
N LEU A 910 35.60 -13.24 -12.69
CA LEU A 910 35.18 -11.84 -12.81
C LEU A 910 34.17 -11.68 -13.95
N GLU A 911 32.95 -11.26 -13.63
CA GLU A 911 31.84 -11.07 -14.58
C GLU A 911 31.60 -9.59 -14.92
N SER A 912 31.92 -8.68 -13.97
CA SER A 912 31.63 -7.25 -14.07
C SER A 912 32.78 -6.39 -13.55
N LEU A 913 33.30 -5.48 -14.38
CA LEU A 913 34.29 -4.48 -14.00
C LEU A 913 33.75 -3.08 -14.31
N GLN A 914 33.61 -2.26 -13.27
CA GLN A 914 33.15 -0.87 -13.40
C GLN A 914 34.18 0.09 -12.82
N ILE A 915 34.61 1.08 -13.59
CA ILE A 915 35.60 2.07 -13.19
C ILE A 915 35.06 3.46 -13.54
N PHE A 916 34.97 4.34 -12.56
CA PHE A 916 34.46 5.69 -12.71
C PHE A 916 35.58 6.70 -12.46
N ASN A 917 35.60 7.81 -13.21
CA ASN A 917 36.62 8.88 -13.14
C ASN A 917 38.05 8.38 -13.46
N ALA A 918 38.18 7.52 -14.48
CA ALA A 918 39.44 6.91 -14.91
C ALA A 918 40.29 7.84 -15.80
N ASN A 919 40.61 9.03 -15.32
CA ASN A 919 41.17 10.11 -16.15
C ASN A 919 42.57 9.82 -16.71
N LEU A 920 43.33 8.90 -16.11
CA LEU A 920 44.73 8.62 -16.45
C LEU A 920 44.96 7.30 -17.19
N ILE A 921 43.97 6.40 -17.19
CA ILE A 921 44.10 5.08 -17.84
C ILE A 921 44.07 5.27 -19.35
N GLN A 922 45.16 4.90 -20.03
CA GLN A 922 45.29 5.04 -21.49
C GLN A 922 45.14 3.72 -22.26
N THR A 923 45.37 2.58 -21.62
CA THR A 923 45.34 1.24 -22.23
C THR A 923 44.80 0.21 -21.23
N LEU A 924 44.18 -0.86 -21.73
CA LEU A 924 43.74 -2.00 -20.90
C LEU A 924 44.69 -3.20 -21.07
N PRO A 925 44.95 -3.96 -20.00
CA PRO A 925 45.63 -5.25 -20.06
C PRO A 925 44.71 -6.32 -20.71
N ASP A 926 45.20 -7.56 -20.80
CA ASP A 926 44.37 -8.68 -21.21
C ASP A 926 43.29 -8.94 -20.15
N MET A 927 42.04 -8.94 -20.59
CA MET A 927 40.88 -9.06 -19.73
C MET A 927 40.50 -10.56 -19.56
N PRO A 928 39.88 -10.94 -18.42
CA PRO A 928 39.49 -12.32 -18.21
C PRO A 928 38.37 -12.75 -19.17
N ALA A 929 38.37 -14.02 -19.55
CA ALA A 929 37.39 -14.57 -20.50
C ALA A 929 35.96 -14.63 -19.94
N SER A 930 35.80 -14.62 -18.60
CA SER A 930 34.53 -14.59 -17.89
C SER A 930 33.81 -13.23 -17.94
N LEU A 931 34.52 -12.16 -18.34
CA LEU A 931 34.02 -10.80 -18.25
C LEU A 931 32.85 -10.57 -19.22
N SER A 932 31.69 -10.21 -18.68
CA SER A 932 30.45 -9.97 -19.43
C SER A 932 30.08 -8.49 -19.50
N ASN A 933 30.50 -7.70 -18.50
CA ASN A 933 30.20 -6.29 -18.36
C ASN A 933 31.48 -5.49 -18.05
N LEU A 934 31.80 -4.51 -18.90
CA LEU A 934 32.91 -3.59 -18.73
C LEU A 934 32.42 -2.14 -18.88
N ARG A 935 32.50 -1.37 -17.79
CA ARG A 935 32.16 0.06 -17.80
C ARG A 935 33.32 0.90 -17.34
N ILE A 936 33.76 1.85 -18.16
CA ILE A 936 34.79 2.83 -17.82
C ILE A 936 34.24 4.21 -18.17
N HIS A 937 33.94 5.01 -17.15
CA HIS A 937 33.36 6.34 -17.32
C HIS A 937 34.35 7.44 -16.97
N ASN A 938 34.24 8.57 -17.67
CA ASN A 938 35.15 9.72 -17.55
C ASN A 938 36.60 9.28 -17.75
N CYS A 939 36.85 8.55 -18.84
CA CYS A 939 38.16 8.01 -19.16
C CYS A 939 39.03 8.97 -19.99
N HIS A 940 40.34 8.71 -20.05
CA HIS A 940 41.25 9.46 -20.91
C HIS A 940 40.84 9.37 -22.39
N SER A 941 40.97 10.46 -23.16
CA SER A 941 40.57 10.53 -24.57
C SER A 941 41.19 9.43 -25.44
N ASN A 942 42.49 9.17 -25.24
CA ASN A 942 43.19 8.05 -25.91
C ASN A 942 42.51 6.68 -25.68
N LEU A 943 42.05 6.36 -24.46
CA LEU A 943 41.40 5.08 -24.17
C LEU A 943 40.08 4.98 -24.96
N LYS A 944 39.28 6.05 -24.92
CA LYS A 944 38.02 6.16 -25.65
C LYS A 944 38.19 6.00 -27.16
N GLU A 945 39.24 6.58 -27.75
CA GLU A 945 39.53 6.43 -29.17
C GLU A 945 40.02 5.02 -29.53
N ARG A 946 40.91 4.44 -28.70
CA ARG A 946 41.48 3.11 -28.93
C ARG A 946 40.45 1.97 -28.88
N TYR A 947 39.48 2.09 -27.98
CA TYR A 947 38.40 1.11 -27.78
C TYR A 947 37.05 1.59 -28.32
N LYS A 948 37.05 2.50 -29.31
CA LYS A 948 35.83 2.93 -29.98
C LYS A 948 35.21 1.77 -30.78
N LYS A 949 33.95 1.45 -30.50
CA LYS A 949 33.19 0.41 -31.22
C LYS A 949 33.22 0.65 -32.73
N ASN A 950 33.61 -0.37 -33.49
CA ASN A 950 33.70 -0.37 -34.96
C ASN A 950 34.69 0.65 -35.58
N GLY A 951 35.74 1.05 -34.86
CA GLY A 951 36.78 1.93 -35.44
C GLY A 951 38.06 2.11 -34.63
N GLY A 952 38.09 1.69 -33.36
CA GLY A 952 39.27 1.77 -32.52
C GLY A 952 40.24 0.60 -32.75
N PRO A 953 41.58 0.83 -32.76
CA PRO A 953 42.59 -0.19 -32.99
C PRO A 953 42.59 -1.37 -32.00
N ASP A 954 42.09 -1.18 -30.76
CA ASP A 954 42.09 -2.23 -29.72
C ASP A 954 40.70 -2.82 -29.44
N TRP A 955 39.66 -2.43 -30.18
CA TRP A 955 38.30 -2.95 -29.96
C TRP A 955 38.22 -4.48 -30.02
N GLY A 956 39.02 -5.11 -30.89
CA GLY A 956 39.07 -6.57 -31.01
C GLY A 956 39.45 -7.30 -29.72
N LYS A 957 40.14 -6.63 -28.78
CA LYS A 957 40.52 -7.21 -27.48
C LYS A 957 39.37 -7.27 -26.47
N VAL A 958 38.31 -6.50 -26.67
CA VAL A 958 37.14 -6.44 -25.76
C VAL A 958 35.83 -6.83 -26.44
N ALA A 959 35.86 -7.11 -27.74
CA ALA A 959 34.67 -7.39 -28.55
C ALA A 959 33.89 -8.64 -28.12
N TYR A 960 34.52 -9.56 -27.38
CA TYR A 960 33.86 -10.75 -26.83
C TYR A 960 32.98 -10.45 -25.61
N ILE A 961 33.14 -9.28 -24.98
CA ILE A 961 32.39 -8.83 -23.80
C ILE A 961 31.01 -8.34 -24.26
N HIS A 962 29.94 -8.79 -23.59
CA HIS A 962 28.56 -8.54 -24.00
C HIS A 962 28.13 -7.06 -23.84
N ASP A 963 28.42 -6.45 -22.69
CA ASP A 963 28.11 -5.05 -22.39
C ASP A 963 29.40 -4.26 -22.17
N VAL A 964 29.75 -3.36 -23.10
CA VAL A 964 30.96 -2.52 -23.03
C VAL A 964 30.57 -1.06 -23.21
N ASP A 965 30.83 -0.25 -22.18
CA ASP A 965 30.67 1.21 -22.21
C ASP A 965 31.97 1.88 -21.76
N ILE A 966 32.67 2.53 -22.68
CA ILE A 966 33.88 3.30 -22.41
C ILE A 966 33.59 4.74 -22.85
N SER A 967 33.24 5.59 -21.88
CA SER A 967 32.70 6.94 -22.13
C SER A 967 33.50 8.08 -21.52
#